data_AF-A0A510LE54-F1
#
_entry.id   AF-A0A510LE54-F1
#
_cell.length_a   1.000
_cell.length_b   1.000
_cell.length_c   1.000
_cell.angle_alpha   90.00
_cell.angle_beta   90.00
_cell.angle_gamma   90.00
#
_symmetry.space_group_name_H-M   'P 1'
#
loop_
_entity.id
_entity.type
_entity.pdbx_description
1 polymer ?
#
loop_
_entity_poly.entity_id
_entity_poly.type
_entity_poly.pdbx_seq_one_letter_code
_entity_poly.pdbx_strand_id
1 'polypeptide(L)'
;MITKKLKRSTEYYSRDKVRLFLTIFFLVAGIILPSFVSIKNGADREVVSKQYELDLVGEIIRGSSFQERIYIPKHVKKYGVMFATYRRKNTGKIKIEITQGNRKSSEIVDVAKIKDNDYHYLNIRGLKPGEAVLRVEGIDGTIGNAVSMHKTADIMYSEMIQNGEPSQRSFVQKILFSEYNGTVKGQIIFTILSVLCYIYLLSLLWDEERNSRKIYMTTVLLIYLVIASRAPFLTFRVEPFAEQIFNFLYNARTYGIVKNLTLMEGGYLPLFHRIIALLIVKLGFNAKITVYLMSNVAVLVVGMMVSVFMLKPYRKYGDVFYRFVVCMVFGAFGISSTYIETHMFITMAYLNIVPLFYISLLDFKEMKRSRYILLMVLVFLLTLSKFLYVVLLPISVALLVFMWKKLANREKICLGLVSLASVIQILYTYRNRKLWINGDEPKFNIIEAANVVIHQTVQQFINIFNSGIDSSENILNLNILYLIIFLIVLIFLIRLVIRIRSRESVIILCLLGIVFGIPSINALSRIWNGDFELWNSSIGAINTWHSILIKVSILSILVLMPYITTKNSRLRKTDINRYLSYILIAFLIIRFSPFKDNAIFKNDEMASDWSIYSKFYDLKKYLIPVEPYFISENEKISYIGKKSENFAIENFQGKKYFFDELANTEAITGINLPHPMKIEYLYVKRARDYNFGKTRVIGYNQKGERVLDLLQLNKSEKAYVGFHNTGLKVEVSRLEFVTEDNNRTYVMPEIFIGEPLK
;
A
#
# COMPACT_ATOMS: atom_id res chain seq x y z
N MET A 1 -5.36 -12.08 45.36
CA MET A 1 -5.03 -13.00 44.22
C MET A 1 -4.34 -12.31 43.04
N ILE A 2 -4.71 -11.06 42.71
CA ILE A 2 -4.05 -10.23 41.68
C ILE A 2 -2.59 -9.87 42.08
N THR A 3 -2.35 -9.52 43.34
CA THR A 3 -1.02 -9.20 43.89
C THR A 3 -0.06 -10.39 43.91
N LYS A 4 -0.53 -11.62 44.17
CA LYS A 4 0.30 -12.85 44.07
C LYS A 4 0.64 -13.23 42.62
N LYS A 5 -0.21 -12.87 41.64
CA LYS A 5 0.06 -13.03 40.20
C LYS A 5 1.06 -11.99 39.68
N LEU A 6 0.96 -10.72 40.11
CA LEU A 6 1.93 -9.68 39.78
C LEU A 6 3.32 -9.89 40.43
N LYS A 7 3.37 -10.37 41.68
CA LYS A 7 4.65 -10.65 42.37
C LYS A 7 5.40 -11.85 41.79
N ARG A 8 4.68 -12.79 41.14
CA ARG A 8 5.26 -13.93 40.38
C ARG A 8 5.56 -13.61 38.91
N SER A 9 4.88 -12.65 38.28
CA SER A 9 5.25 -12.20 36.93
C SER A 9 6.64 -11.56 36.89
N THR A 10 7.04 -10.91 37.99
CA THR A 10 8.42 -10.46 38.18
C THR A 10 9.41 -11.63 38.20
N GLU A 11 9.09 -12.82 38.70
CA GLU A 11 10.05 -13.93 38.86
C GLU A 11 10.40 -14.71 37.58
N TYR A 12 9.51 -14.78 36.58
CA TYR A 12 9.80 -15.48 35.31
C TYR A 12 10.63 -14.63 34.36
N TYR A 13 10.40 -13.32 34.34
CA TYR A 13 11.18 -12.37 33.55
C TYR A 13 12.42 -11.84 34.30
N SER A 14 12.46 -11.87 35.64
CA SER A 14 13.66 -11.47 36.40
C SER A 14 14.82 -12.45 36.27
N ARG A 15 14.57 -13.72 35.91
CA ARG A 15 15.62 -14.73 35.71
C ARG A 15 16.31 -14.66 34.34
N ASP A 16 15.68 -14.07 33.32
CA ASP A 16 16.27 -13.91 31.97
C ASP A 16 16.04 -12.47 31.47
N LYS A 17 16.95 -11.57 31.86
CA LYS A 17 16.95 -10.15 31.51
C LYS A 17 16.84 -9.92 29.99
N VAL A 18 17.38 -10.83 29.17
CA VAL A 18 17.37 -10.73 27.71
C VAL A 18 15.95 -10.93 27.18
N ARG A 19 15.20 -11.91 27.70
CA ARG A 19 13.79 -12.12 27.30
C ARG A 19 12.90 -10.94 27.66
N LEU A 20 13.10 -10.37 28.85
CA LEU A 20 12.36 -9.17 29.26
C LEU A 20 12.68 -8.01 28.31
N PHE A 21 13.95 -7.79 28.02
CA PHE A 21 14.37 -6.80 27.03
C PHE A 21 13.71 -7.04 25.68
N LEU A 22 13.76 -8.26 25.12
CA LEU A 22 13.14 -8.57 23.83
C LEU A 22 11.62 -8.37 23.83
N THR A 23 10.95 -8.65 24.95
CA THR A 23 9.51 -8.45 25.11
C THR A 23 9.12 -6.97 25.10
N ILE A 24 9.89 -6.13 25.80
CA ILE A 24 9.70 -4.67 25.82
C ILE A 24 10.11 -4.08 24.47
N PHE A 25 11.21 -4.55 23.89
CA PHE A 25 11.70 -4.14 22.59
C PHE A 25 10.65 -4.43 21.50
N PHE A 26 10.01 -5.61 21.53
CA PHE A 26 8.89 -5.91 20.63
C PHE A 26 7.70 -4.97 20.84
N LEU A 27 7.35 -4.59 22.07
CA LEU A 27 6.27 -3.64 22.29
C LEU A 27 6.59 -2.28 21.62
N VAL A 28 7.81 -1.77 21.82
CA VAL A 28 8.22 -0.46 21.32
C VAL A 28 8.47 -0.50 19.81
N ALA A 29 9.42 -1.31 19.36
CA ALA A 29 9.84 -1.39 17.97
C ALA A 29 8.86 -2.20 17.10
N GLY A 30 8.18 -3.19 17.70
CA GLY A 30 7.24 -4.09 17.03
C GLY A 30 5.81 -3.57 16.90
N ILE A 31 5.34 -2.68 17.80
CA ILE A 31 3.95 -2.18 17.82
C ILE A 31 3.90 -0.66 17.82
N ILE A 32 4.44 -0.01 18.86
CA ILE A 32 4.22 1.42 19.13
C ILE A 32 4.85 2.32 18.06
N LEU A 33 6.16 2.19 17.84
CA LEU A 33 6.91 3.09 16.96
C LEU A 33 6.39 3.07 15.51
N PRO A 34 6.21 1.91 14.85
CA PRO A 34 5.72 1.91 13.48
C PRO A 34 4.24 2.35 13.37
N SER A 35 3.41 2.08 14.38
CA SER A 35 2.03 2.59 14.39
C SER A 35 2.01 4.10 14.57
N PHE A 36 2.90 4.67 15.39
CA PHE A 36 3.05 6.11 15.55
C PHE A 36 3.50 6.79 14.25
N VAL A 37 4.45 6.19 13.52
CA VAL A 37 4.86 6.67 12.18
C VAL A 37 3.67 6.68 11.22
N SER A 38 2.88 5.60 11.18
CA SER A 38 1.68 5.53 10.32
C SER A 38 0.61 6.58 10.72
N ILE A 39 0.38 6.79 12.02
CA ILE A 39 -0.53 7.83 12.54
C ILE A 39 -0.04 9.22 12.13
N LYS A 40 1.27 9.50 12.27
CA LYS A 40 1.87 10.78 11.90
C LYS A 40 1.72 11.04 10.40
N ASN A 41 2.06 10.05 9.56
CA ASN A 41 1.91 10.15 8.11
C ASN A 41 0.44 10.35 7.71
N GLY A 42 -0.49 9.68 8.41
CA GLY A 42 -1.92 9.84 8.20
C GLY A 42 -2.48 11.20 8.65
N ALA A 43 -1.84 11.86 9.63
CA ALA A 43 -2.29 13.13 10.19
C ALA A 43 -1.66 14.36 9.53
N ASP A 44 -0.39 14.28 9.14
CA ASP A 44 0.34 15.44 8.60
C ASP A 44 -0.18 15.80 7.20
N ARG A 45 -0.45 17.09 6.98
CA ARG A 45 -0.90 17.64 5.71
C ARG A 45 -0.05 18.83 5.31
N GLU A 46 0.19 18.92 4.01
CA GLU A 46 0.88 20.01 3.35
C GLU A 46 0.01 20.48 2.19
N VAL A 47 -0.26 21.78 2.14
CA VAL A 47 -0.99 22.42 1.05
C VAL A 47 -0.13 23.55 0.53
N VAL A 48 0.11 23.56 -0.78
CA VAL A 48 0.92 24.57 -1.47
C VAL A 48 0.14 25.08 -2.67
N SER A 49 0.10 26.41 -2.85
CA SER A 49 -0.43 27.01 -4.08
C SER A 49 0.39 26.53 -5.28
N LYS A 50 -0.29 26.17 -6.37
CA LYS A 50 0.39 25.95 -7.65
C LYS A 50 0.87 27.28 -8.19
N GLN A 51 1.99 27.28 -8.90
CA GLN A 51 2.63 28.49 -9.43
C GLN A 51 2.13 28.82 -10.84
N TYR A 52 0.80 28.73 -11.06
CA TYR A 52 0.21 29.05 -12.35
C TYR A 52 0.15 30.57 -12.55
N GLU A 53 0.53 31.03 -13.75
CA GLU A 53 0.61 32.45 -14.10
C GLU A 53 1.31 33.28 -13.01
N LEU A 54 2.45 32.77 -12.53
CA LEU A 54 3.21 33.37 -11.44
C LEU A 54 3.64 34.80 -11.82
N ASP A 55 3.39 35.74 -10.92
CA ASP A 55 3.74 37.15 -11.08
C ASP A 55 4.02 37.78 -9.72
N LEU A 56 4.50 39.01 -9.73
CA LEU A 56 4.81 39.78 -8.54
C LEU A 56 3.72 40.83 -8.26
N VAL A 57 3.48 41.09 -6.98
CA VAL A 57 2.54 42.16 -6.57
C VAL A 57 3.12 43.57 -6.78
N GLY A 58 4.39 43.66 -7.19
CA GLY A 58 5.18 44.90 -7.22
C GLY A 58 5.93 45.15 -5.92
N GLU A 59 6.77 46.18 -5.89
CA GLU A 59 7.54 46.55 -4.70
C GLU A 59 6.62 47.02 -3.56
N ILE A 60 6.76 46.43 -2.37
CA ILE A 60 5.96 46.74 -1.18
C ILE A 60 6.56 47.99 -0.51
N ILE A 61 6.15 49.15 -0.99
CA ILE A 61 6.60 50.47 -0.52
C ILE A 61 5.60 51.10 0.44
N ARG A 62 5.98 52.23 1.07
CA ARG A 62 5.08 52.98 1.96
C ARG A 62 3.76 53.30 1.24
N GLY A 63 2.64 52.89 1.83
CA GLY A 63 1.29 53.10 1.29
C GLY A 63 0.75 51.91 0.47
N SER A 64 1.56 50.91 0.14
CA SER A 64 1.07 49.66 -0.47
C SER A 64 0.32 48.82 0.58
N SER A 65 -0.83 48.24 0.19
CA SER A 65 -1.63 47.34 1.03
C SER A 65 -2.17 46.17 0.21
N PHE A 66 -1.89 44.96 0.67
CA PHE A 66 -2.36 43.71 0.05
C PHE A 66 -3.14 42.91 1.08
N GLN A 67 -4.33 42.44 0.73
CA GLN A 67 -5.24 41.77 1.64
C GLN A 67 -5.80 40.51 1.00
N GLU A 68 -5.87 39.41 1.74
CA GLU A 68 -6.51 38.18 1.28
C GLU A 68 -7.27 37.53 2.43
N ARG A 69 -8.48 37.03 2.18
CA ARG A 69 -9.11 36.12 3.15
C ARG A 69 -8.41 34.77 3.05
N ILE A 70 -7.93 34.30 4.17
CA ILE A 70 -7.23 33.02 4.31
C ILE A 70 -8.03 32.10 5.22
N TYR A 71 -7.81 30.79 5.07
CA TYR A 71 -8.35 29.79 5.98
C TYR A 71 -7.24 29.24 6.86
N ILE A 72 -7.43 29.27 8.18
CA ILE A 72 -6.51 28.71 9.16
C ILE A 72 -7.04 27.31 9.55
N PRO A 73 -6.36 26.22 9.14
CA PRO A 73 -6.78 24.87 9.52
C PRO A 73 -6.69 24.64 11.04
N LYS A 74 -7.23 23.50 11.50
CA LYS A 74 -6.96 23.03 12.87
C LYS A 74 -5.50 22.57 12.97
N HIS A 75 -4.86 22.85 14.12
CA HIS A 75 -3.50 22.39 14.44
C HIS A 75 -2.43 22.78 13.39
N VAL A 76 -2.46 24.03 12.93
CA VAL A 76 -1.43 24.55 12.02
C VAL A 76 -0.07 24.56 12.71
N LYS A 77 0.94 24.00 12.04
CA LYS A 77 2.34 24.02 12.45
C LYS A 77 3.07 25.21 11.85
N LYS A 78 2.83 25.48 10.56
CA LYS A 78 3.43 26.60 9.81
C LYS A 78 2.45 27.12 8.77
N TYR A 79 2.43 28.43 8.58
CA TYR A 79 1.71 29.11 7.52
C TYR A 79 2.67 30.07 6.83
N GLY A 80 2.97 29.87 5.55
CA GLY A 80 3.97 30.62 4.82
C GLY A 80 3.38 31.35 3.62
N VAL A 81 3.94 32.52 3.33
CA VAL A 81 3.69 33.31 2.11
C VAL A 81 5.02 33.55 1.41
N MET A 82 5.05 33.41 0.09
CA MET A 82 6.28 33.47 -0.69
C MET A 82 6.63 34.91 -1.09
N PHE A 83 7.87 35.31 -0.81
CA PHE A 83 8.40 36.63 -1.14
C PHE A 83 9.44 36.55 -2.27
N ALA A 84 9.68 37.68 -2.92
CA ALA A 84 10.72 37.88 -3.93
C ALA A 84 11.58 39.09 -3.56
N THR A 85 12.90 38.96 -3.70
CA THR A 85 13.85 40.04 -3.41
C THR A 85 14.39 40.69 -4.67
N TYR A 86 13.99 40.20 -5.86
CA TYR A 86 14.60 40.56 -7.16
C TYR A 86 16.11 40.24 -7.23
N ARG A 87 16.59 39.29 -6.41
CA ARG A 87 18.02 38.93 -6.29
C ARG A 87 18.93 40.11 -5.93
N ARG A 88 18.43 41.11 -5.21
CA ARG A 88 19.20 42.26 -4.72
C ARG A 88 19.13 42.36 -3.20
N LYS A 89 19.95 43.26 -2.64
CA LYS A 89 19.84 43.62 -1.21
C LYS A 89 18.63 44.52 -1.02
N ASN A 90 17.73 44.13 -0.12
CA ASN A 90 16.56 44.94 0.21
C ASN A 90 16.71 45.63 1.56
N THR A 91 16.08 46.80 1.70
CA THR A 91 16.05 47.58 2.93
C THR A 91 14.62 48.08 3.20
N GLY A 92 14.32 48.31 4.48
CA GLY A 92 13.00 48.73 4.95
C GLY A 92 12.26 47.65 5.74
N LYS A 93 11.02 47.94 6.08
CA LYS A 93 10.16 47.12 6.91
C LYS A 93 8.78 46.99 6.28
N ILE A 94 8.21 45.81 6.45
CA ILE A 94 6.81 45.53 6.12
C ILE A 94 6.07 45.15 7.40
N LYS A 95 4.78 45.45 7.43
CA LYS A 95 3.86 45.02 8.47
C LYS A 95 3.02 43.88 7.93
N ILE A 96 3.07 42.74 8.60
CA ILE A 96 2.21 41.59 8.32
C ILE A 96 1.21 41.50 9.47
N GLU A 97 -0.07 41.39 9.13
CA GLU A 97 -1.17 41.40 10.08
C GLU A 97 -2.20 40.34 9.70
N ILE A 98 -2.58 39.51 10.67
CA ILE A 98 -3.68 38.56 10.55
C ILE A 98 -4.78 38.97 11.52
N THR A 99 -5.97 39.25 10.99
CA THR A 99 -7.15 39.61 11.76
C THR A 99 -8.21 38.51 11.66
N GLN A 100 -8.73 38.07 12.81
CA GLN A 100 -9.77 37.05 12.91
C GLN A 100 -10.77 37.42 14.01
N GLY A 101 -11.89 38.03 13.61
CA GLY A 101 -12.82 38.64 14.56
C GLY A 101 -12.09 39.62 15.48
N ASN A 102 -12.20 39.43 16.80
CA ASN A 102 -11.54 40.28 17.80
C ASN A 102 -10.06 39.92 18.03
N ARG A 103 -9.53 38.89 17.37
CA ARG A 103 -8.13 38.46 17.53
C ARG A 103 -7.27 39.07 16.43
N LYS A 104 -6.09 39.52 16.82
CA LYS A 104 -5.15 40.18 15.94
C LYS A 104 -3.74 39.67 16.23
N SER A 105 -3.04 39.24 15.19
CA SER A 105 -1.61 38.93 15.22
C SER A 105 -0.93 39.90 14.26
N SER A 106 0.07 40.63 14.72
CA SER A 106 0.81 41.57 13.87
C SER A 106 2.29 41.46 14.15
N GLU A 107 3.08 41.49 13.08
CA GLU A 107 4.54 41.51 13.13
C GLU A 107 5.09 42.55 12.17
N ILE A 108 6.21 43.18 12.56
CA ILE A 108 6.99 44.05 11.70
C ILE A 108 8.22 43.26 11.27
N VAL A 109 8.35 43.02 9.97
CA VAL A 109 9.41 42.21 9.39
C VAL A 109 10.42 43.13 8.70
N ASP A 110 11.69 42.97 9.09
CA ASP A 110 12.81 43.57 8.38
C ASP A 110 13.06 42.78 7.09
N VAL A 111 12.91 43.46 5.96
CA VAL A 111 12.95 42.81 4.63
C VAL A 111 14.33 42.31 4.27
N ALA A 112 15.40 42.79 4.93
CA ALA A 112 16.76 42.28 4.74
C ALA A 112 16.92 40.81 5.19
N LYS A 113 15.99 40.30 6.00
CA LYS A 113 15.97 38.90 6.48
C LYS A 113 15.18 37.96 5.57
N ILE A 114 14.47 38.50 4.58
CA ILE A 114 13.68 37.72 3.63
C ILE A 114 14.62 37.11 2.59
N LYS A 115 14.45 35.81 2.32
CA LYS A 115 15.17 35.10 1.27
C LYS A 115 14.42 35.20 -0.05
N ASP A 116 15.16 35.28 -1.15
CA ASP A 116 14.58 35.29 -2.49
C ASP A 116 13.84 33.99 -2.78
N ASN A 117 12.61 34.10 -3.27
CA ASN A 117 11.77 32.96 -3.65
C ASN A 117 11.60 31.91 -2.54
N ASP A 118 11.51 32.35 -1.29
CA ASP A 118 11.28 31.50 -0.12
C ASP A 118 10.03 31.94 0.66
N TYR A 119 9.52 31.04 1.49
CA TYR A 119 8.35 31.27 2.33
C TYR A 119 8.74 31.96 3.63
N HIS A 120 8.17 33.14 3.88
CA HIS A 120 8.17 33.75 5.20
C HIS A 120 7.00 33.16 6.02
N TYR A 121 7.30 32.58 7.17
CA TYR A 121 6.30 31.92 8.00
C TYR A 121 5.68 32.89 9.01
N LEU A 122 4.36 33.05 8.92
CA LEU A 122 3.57 34.00 9.68
C LEU A 122 3.43 33.59 11.15
N ASN A 123 3.37 34.57 12.05
CA ASN A 123 3.00 34.33 13.45
C ASN A 123 1.50 34.06 13.61
N ILE A 124 1.15 32.78 13.73
CA ILE A 124 -0.23 32.32 13.89
C ILE A 124 -0.64 32.05 15.35
N ARG A 125 0.20 32.40 16.33
CA ARG A 125 -0.10 32.13 17.75
C ARG A 125 -1.37 32.87 18.19
N GLY A 126 -2.22 32.16 18.92
CA GLY A 126 -3.46 32.73 19.46
C GLY A 126 -4.62 32.80 18.46
N LEU A 127 -4.42 32.48 17.17
CA LEU A 127 -5.51 32.40 16.20
C LEU A 127 -6.32 31.09 16.38
N LYS A 128 -7.62 31.14 16.07
CA LYS A 128 -8.50 29.97 16.04
C LYS A 128 -8.55 29.38 14.63
N PRO A 129 -8.95 28.09 14.51
CA PRO A 129 -9.30 27.52 13.22
C PRO A 129 -10.48 28.25 12.59
N GLY A 130 -10.43 28.51 11.29
CA GLY A 130 -11.47 29.20 10.53
C GLY A 130 -10.92 30.33 9.67
N GLU A 131 -11.83 31.15 9.15
CA GLU A 131 -11.50 32.30 8.30
C GLU A 131 -10.68 33.34 9.06
N ALA A 132 -9.74 33.98 8.37
CA ALA A 132 -9.01 35.15 8.83
C ALA A 132 -8.67 36.04 7.63
N VAL A 133 -8.28 37.28 7.88
CA VAL A 133 -7.80 38.23 6.86
C VAL A 133 -6.31 38.43 7.06
N LEU A 134 -5.52 38.04 6.07
CA LEU A 134 -4.10 38.38 5.98
C LEU A 134 -3.95 39.73 5.30
N ARG A 135 -3.19 40.63 5.90
CA ARG A 135 -2.88 41.95 5.38
C ARG A 135 -1.37 42.18 5.43
N VAL A 136 -0.79 42.63 4.33
CA VAL A 136 0.63 43.00 4.21
C VAL A 136 0.72 44.45 3.75
N GLU A 137 1.39 45.29 4.55
CA GLU A 137 1.51 46.73 4.32
C GLU A 137 2.99 47.14 4.31
N GLY A 138 3.37 48.04 3.40
CA GLY A 138 4.71 48.64 3.41
C GLY A 138 4.81 49.80 4.40
N ILE A 139 5.87 49.82 5.21
CA ILE A 139 6.08 50.88 6.22
C ILE A 139 6.98 51.99 5.68
N ASP A 140 8.22 51.64 5.31
CA ASP A 140 9.29 52.59 4.95
C ASP A 140 10.14 52.10 3.76
N GLY A 141 9.66 51.09 3.01
CA GLY A 141 10.31 50.61 1.79
C GLY A 141 10.35 51.67 0.70
N THR A 142 11.48 51.75 -0.02
CA THR A 142 11.71 52.66 -1.15
C THR A 142 11.83 51.91 -2.47
N ILE A 143 11.48 52.60 -3.56
CA ILE A 143 11.54 52.02 -4.90
C ILE A 143 13.00 51.61 -5.21
N GLY A 144 13.18 50.44 -5.81
CA GLY A 144 14.51 49.90 -6.12
C GLY A 144 15.18 49.15 -4.96
N ASN A 145 14.64 49.22 -3.74
CA ASN A 145 15.19 48.54 -2.56
C ASN A 145 14.15 47.73 -1.75
N ALA A 146 12.85 47.84 -2.02
CA ALA A 146 11.82 47.06 -1.33
C ALA A 146 11.69 45.62 -1.88
N VAL A 147 11.09 44.71 -1.10
CA VAL A 147 10.73 43.35 -1.53
C VAL A 147 9.39 43.32 -2.25
N SER A 148 9.09 42.21 -2.92
CA SER A 148 7.76 41.89 -3.45
C SER A 148 7.24 40.55 -2.88
N MET A 149 5.99 40.23 -3.20
CA MET A 149 5.37 38.93 -2.95
C MET A 149 4.96 38.29 -4.27
N HIS A 150 4.98 36.96 -4.28
CA HIS A 150 4.44 36.19 -5.40
C HIS A 150 2.91 36.11 -5.32
N LYS A 151 2.26 36.34 -6.46
CA LYS A 151 0.83 36.10 -6.68
C LYS A 151 0.64 35.08 -7.80
N THR A 152 -0.42 34.29 -7.70
CA THR A 152 -0.75 33.22 -8.64
C THR A 152 -2.23 33.21 -8.97
N ALA A 153 -2.58 32.67 -10.14
CA ALA A 153 -3.96 32.39 -10.50
C ALA A 153 -4.58 31.21 -9.71
N ASP A 154 -3.77 30.39 -9.00
CA ASP A 154 -4.27 29.28 -8.19
C ASP A 154 -4.87 29.75 -6.84
N ILE A 155 -6.13 30.19 -6.87
CA ILE A 155 -6.85 30.67 -5.69
C ILE A 155 -7.08 29.51 -4.70
N MET A 156 -6.42 29.58 -3.54
CA MET A 156 -6.52 28.56 -2.48
C MET A 156 -7.79 28.71 -1.64
N TYR A 157 -8.12 29.93 -1.24
CA TYR A 157 -9.30 30.23 -0.43
C TYR A 157 -10.07 31.41 -1.00
N SER A 158 -9.40 32.55 -1.19
CA SER A 158 -10.02 33.73 -1.78
C SER A 158 -9.05 34.55 -2.61
N GLU A 159 -9.60 35.47 -3.37
CA GLU A 159 -8.85 36.44 -4.15
C GLU A 159 -8.17 37.49 -3.25
N MET A 160 -6.96 37.89 -3.64
CA MET A 160 -6.22 38.99 -3.04
C MET A 160 -6.77 40.32 -3.57
N ILE A 161 -6.99 41.25 -2.65
CA ILE A 161 -7.27 42.66 -2.88
C ILE A 161 -5.95 43.42 -2.84
N GLN A 162 -5.60 44.07 -3.95
CA GLN A 162 -4.40 44.89 -4.10
C GLN A 162 -4.79 46.37 -4.13
N ASN A 163 -4.37 47.12 -3.10
CA ASN A 163 -4.66 48.55 -2.96
C ASN A 163 -6.15 48.92 -3.10
N GLY A 164 -7.04 48.05 -2.63
CA GLY A 164 -8.50 48.26 -2.66
C GLY A 164 -9.22 47.58 -3.83
N GLU A 165 -8.49 47.13 -4.85
CA GLU A 165 -9.08 46.49 -6.04
C GLU A 165 -8.84 44.96 -6.07
N PRO A 166 -9.81 44.15 -6.52
CA PRO A 166 -9.62 42.71 -6.72
C PRO A 166 -8.55 42.41 -7.79
N SER A 167 -7.58 41.54 -7.48
CA SER A 167 -6.42 41.27 -8.34
C SER A 167 -6.55 40.07 -9.29
N GLN A 168 -7.67 39.35 -9.22
CA GLN A 168 -7.97 38.04 -9.81
C GLN A 168 -6.95 36.93 -9.48
N ARG A 169 -6.09 37.16 -8.48
CA ARG A 169 -5.00 36.29 -8.07
C ARG A 169 -4.98 36.16 -6.55
N SER A 170 -4.29 35.16 -6.03
CA SER A 170 -4.03 35.00 -4.59
C SER A 170 -2.54 34.99 -4.30
N PHE A 171 -2.16 35.17 -3.04
CA PHE A 171 -0.80 34.93 -2.59
C PHE A 171 -0.39 33.48 -2.84
N VAL A 172 0.90 33.26 -3.13
CA VAL A 172 1.50 31.92 -3.11
C VAL A 172 1.73 31.50 -1.66
N GLN A 173 1.01 30.46 -1.25
CA GLN A 173 0.90 30.03 0.14
C GLN A 173 1.42 28.61 0.35
N LYS A 174 1.95 28.35 1.55
CA LYS A 174 2.35 27.02 2.02
C LYS A 174 1.90 26.78 3.44
N ILE A 175 1.03 25.80 3.65
CA ILE A 175 0.41 25.49 4.93
C ILE A 175 0.79 24.08 5.35
N LEU A 176 1.35 23.94 6.55
CA LEU A 176 1.66 22.66 7.19
C LEU A 176 0.81 22.53 8.45
N PHE A 177 -0.01 21.49 8.53
CA PHE A 177 -0.92 21.25 9.66
C PHE A 177 -1.13 19.76 9.93
N SER A 178 -1.82 19.44 11.03
CA SER A 178 -2.21 18.06 11.35
C SER A 178 -3.72 17.89 11.41
N GLU A 179 -4.23 16.89 10.71
CA GLU A 179 -5.66 16.57 10.64
C GLU A 179 -5.96 15.24 11.35
N TYR A 180 -6.69 15.32 12.47
CA TYR A 180 -7.15 14.14 13.21
C TYR A 180 -8.52 13.67 12.73
N ASN A 181 -8.60 13.29 11.45
CA ASN A 181 -9.84 12.78 10.84
C ASN A 181 -10.20 11.38 11.38
N GLY A 182 -11.32 10.82 10.92
CA GLY A 182 -11.78 9.51 11.39
C GLY A 182 -10.82 8.35 11.10
N THR A 183 -9.95 8.48 10.10
CA THR A 183 -8.88 7.50 9.83
C THR A 183 -7.84 7.52 10.95
N VAL A 184 -7.29 8.70 11.23
CA VAL A 184 -6.27 8.90 12.28
C VAL A 184 -6.80 8.49 13.66
N LYS A 185 -8.05 8.85 13.98
CA LYS A 185 -8.72 8.42 15.22
C LYS A 185 -8.80 6.89 15.32
N GLY A 186 -9.20 6.24 14.23
CA GLY A 186 -9.23 4.77 14.15
C GLY A 186 -7.85 4.17 14.39
N GLN A 187 -6.81 4.69 13.75
CA GLN A 187 -5.43 4.21 13.94
C GLN A 187 -4.96 4.32 15.38
N ILE A 188 -5.27 5.43 16.07
CA ILE A 188 -4.96 5.62 17.50
C ILE A 188 -5.68 4.55 18.34
N ILE A 189 -6.98 4.35 18.11
CA ILE A 189 -7.78 3.35 18.84
C ILE A 189 -7.20 1.94 18.62
N PHE A 190 -6.94 1.54 17.37
CA PHE A 190 -6.38 0.23 17.06
C PHE A 190 -4.97 0.03 17.61
N THR A 191 -4.17 1.10 17.72
CA THR A 191 -2.85 1.04 18.38
C THR A 191 -3.00 0.75 19.87
N ILE A 192 -3.91 1.46 20.57
CA ILE A 192 -4.17 1.20 21.99
C ILE A 192 -4.68 -0.23 22.20
N LEU A 193 -5.63 -0.68 21.37
CA LEU A 193 -6.13 -2.05 21.41
C LEU A 193 -5.03 -3.08 21.14
N SER A 194 -4.09 -2.80 20.24
CA SER A 194 -2.93 -3.67 19.98
C SER A 194 -2.04 -3.80 21.21
N VAL A 195 -1.77 -2.70 21.91
CA VAL A 195 -0.98 -2.70 23.15
C VAL A 195 -1.69 -3.52 24.24
N LEU A 196 -3.00 -3.30 24.44
CA LEU A 196 -3.78 -4.06 25.42
C LEU A 196 -3.84 -5.55 25.07
N CYS A 197 -4.03 -5.88 23.79
CA CYS A 197 -4.05 -7.25 23.28
C CYS A 197 -2.68 -7.94 23.46
N TYR A 198 -1.58 -7.22 23.25
CA TYR A 198 -0.24 -7.72 23.49
C TYR A 198 0.02 -7.99 24.97
N ILE A 199 -0.36 -7.08 25.87
CA ILE A 199 -0.25 -7.28 27.33
C ILE A 199 -1.07 -8.53 27.73
N TYR A 200 -2.27 -8.68 27.19
CA TYR A 200 -3.10 -9.87 27.43
C TYR A 200 -2.43 -11.13 26.88
N LEU A 201 -1.84 -11.10 25.68
CA LEU A 201 -1.08 -12.21 25.12
C LEU A 201 0.03 -12.65 26.06
N LEU A 202 0.86 -11.72 26.55
CA LEU A 202 1.96 -12.02 27.48
C LEU A 202 1.45 -12.73 28.74
N SER A 203 0.27 -12.35 29.25
CA SER A 203 -0.34 -13.03 30.40
C SER A 203 -0.72 -14.50 30.11
N LEU A 204 -1.08 -14.82 28.86
CA LEU A 204 -1.43 -16.17 28.44
C LEU A 204 -0.21 -17.07 28.23
N LEU A 205 0.94 -16.48 27.85
CA LEU A 205 2.19 -17.21 27.60
C LEU A 205 2.70 -17.96 28.83
N TRP A 206 2.26 -17.57 30.03
CA TRP A 206 2.65 -18.21 31.30
C TRP A 206 2.31 -19.70 31.36
N ASP A 207 1.13 -20.07 30.85
CA ASP A 207 0.67 -21.46 30.78
C ASP A 207 0.28 -21.76 29.34
N GLU A 208 1.31 -21.89 28.50
CA GLU A 208 1.15 -22.15 27.07
C GLU A 208 0.30 -23.41 26.82
N GLU A 209 0.44 -24.42 27.67
CA GLU A 209 -0.23 -25.70 27.49
C GLU A 209 -1.73 -25.62 27.66
N ARG A 210 -2.19 -24.97 28.72
CA ARG A 210 -3.61 -24.71 28.93
C ARG A 210 -4.15 -23.67 27.96
N ASN A 211 -3.35 -22.67 27.62
CA ASN A 211 -3.80 -21.52 26.84
C ASN A 211 -3.54 -21.60 25.33
N SER A 212 -3.00 -22.70 24.78
CA SER A 212 -2.56 -22.78 23.38
C SER A 212 -3.58 -22.25 22.35
N ARG A 213 -4.88 -22.59 22.49
CA ARG A 213 -5.94 -22.06 21.60
C ARG A 213 -6.18 -20.56 21.79
N LYS A 214 -6.14 -20.08 23.04
CA LYS A 214 -6.29 -18.66 23.35
C LYS A 214 -5.11 -17.87 22.80
N ILE A 215 -3.88 -18.36 22.97
CA ILE A 215 -2.66 -17.77 22.41
C ILE A 215 -2.80 -17.66 20.90
N TYR A 216 -3.20 -18.75 20.21
CA TYR A 216 -3.47 -18.72 18.77
C TYR A 216 -4.46 -17.61 18.39
N MET A 217 -5.65 -17.58 19.00
CA MET A 217 -6.68 -16.58 18.67
C MET A 217 -6.25 -15.15 19.02
N THR A 218 -5.54 -14.95 20.13
CA THR A 218 -5.02 -13.64 20.53
C THR A 218 -3.94 -13.17 19.56
N THR A 219 -3.10 -14.07 19.02
CA THR A 219 -2.14 -13.72 17.95
C THR A 219 -2.85 -13.30 16.67
N VAL A 220 -3.90 -14.02 16.25
CA VAL A 220 -4.73 -13.63 15.10
C VAL A 220 -5.32 -12.24 15.30
N LEU A 221 -5.91 -11.99 16.48
CA LEU A 221 -6.48 -10.68 16.82
C LEU A 221 -5.41 -9.59 16.82
N LEU A 222 -4.25 -9.83 17.41
CA LEU A 222 -3.17 -8.85 17.45
C LEU A 222 -2.66 -8.49 16.05
N ILE A 223 -2.52 -9.47 15.16
CA ILE A 223 -2.15 -9.23 13.76
C ILE A 223 -3.17 -8.31 13.10
N TYR A 224 -4.46 -8.60 13.25
CA TYR A 224 -5.53 -7.76 12.70
C TYR A 224 -5.47 -6.33 13.24
N LEU A 225 -5.32 -6.16 14.57
CA LEU A 225 -5.27 -4.84 15.21
C LEU A 225 -4.04 -4.02 14.77
N VAL A 226 -2.88 -4.65 14.61
CA VAL A 226 -1.65 -4.00 14.13
C VAL A 226 -1.78 -3.60 12.66
N ILE A 227 -2.42 -4.42 11.83
CA ILE A 227 -2.70 -4.04 10.44
C ILE A 227 -3.73 -2.90 10.41
N ALA A 228 -4.76 -2.94 11.24
CA ALA A 228 -5.74 -1.87 11.30
C ALA A 228 -5.11 -0.53 11.71
N SER A 229 -4.13 -0.53 12.63
CA SER A 229 -3.43 0.71 12.99
C SER A 229 -2.50 1.23 11.88
N ARG A 230 -1.86 0.34 11.13
CA ARG A 230 -0.84 0.71 10.13
C ARG A 230 -1.41 0.93 8.73
N ALA A 231 -2.42 0.17 8.35
CA ALA A 231 -3.04 0.11 7.03
C ALA A 231 -4.57 0.11 7.10
N PRO A 232 -5.20 1.26 7.46
CA PRO A 232 -6.65 1.39 7.55
C PRO A 232 -7.42 0.96 6.29
N PHE A 233 -6.83 1.13 5.11
CA PHE A 233 -7.46 0.80 3.82
C PHE A 233 -7.78 -0.70 3.67
N LEU A 234 -7.11 -1.57 4.43
CA LEU A 234 -7.36 -3.02 4.43
C LEU A 234 -8.44 -3.45 5.44
N THR A 235 -8.90 -2.54 6.30
CA THR A 235 -9.70 -2.91 7.48
C THR A 235 -10.94 -2.04 7.62
N PHE A 236 -10.81 -0.80 8.10
CA PHE A 236 -11.97 0.06 8.42
C PHE A 236 -12.17 1.25 7.47
N ARG A 237 -11.21 1.49 6.56
CA ARG A 237 -11.30 2.48 5.46
C ARG A 237 -11.21 1.81 4.10
N VAL A 238 -11.96 0.72 3.94
CA VAL A 238 -11.86 -0.16 2.77
C VAL A 238 -12.19 0.57 1.48
N GLU A 239 -11.21 0.59 0.58
CA GLU A 239 -11.38 0.94 -0.83
C GLU A 239 -11.08 -0.31 -1.69
N PRO A 240 -11.85 -0.56 -2.76
CA PRO A 240 -11.64 -1.71 -3.61
C PRO A 240 -10.39 -1.57 -4.45
N PHE A 241 -9.75 -2.71 -4.75
CA PHE A 241 -8.55 -2.75 -5.56
C PHE A 241 -8.64 -3.82 -6.66
N ALA A 242 -8.39 -3.39 -7.89
CA ALA A 242 -8.22 -4.18 -9.09
C ALA A 242 -9.27 -5.31 -9.24
N GLU A 243 -8.82 -6.56 -9.37
CA GLU A 243 -9.64 -7.75 -9.63
C GLU A 243 -10.70 -8.02 -8.55
N GLN A 244 -10.59 -7.39 -7.37
CA GLN A 244 -11.56 -7.57 -6.29
C GLN A 244 -12.99 -7.28 -6.76
N ILE A 245 -13.17 -6.26 -7.61
CA ILE A 245 -14.49 -5.89 -8.12
C ILE A 245 -14.86 -6.70 -9.36
N PHE A 246 -14.13 -6.55 -10.46
CA PHE A 246 -14.58 -7.11 -11.75
C PHE A 246 -14.38 -8.63 -11.83
N ASN A 247 -13.40 -9.19 -11.13
CA ASN A 247 -13.17 -10.63 -11.16
C ASN A 247 -13.91 -11.33 -10.01
N PHE A 248 -13.83 -10.85 -8.78
CA PHE A 248 -14.41 -11.56 -7.63
C PHE A 248 -15.86 -11.18 -7.35
N LEU A 249 -16.16 -9.89 -7.17
CA LEU A 249 -17.52 -9.43 -6.86
C LEU A 249 -18.47 -9.62 -8.05
N TYR A 250 -18.13 -9.08 -9.21
CA TYR A 250 -18.97 -9.09 -10.40
C TYR A 250 -19.28 -10.52 -10.85
N ASN A 251 -18.26 -11.36 -11.07
CA ASN A 251 -18.49 -12.74 -11.50
C ASN A 251 -19.29 -13.57 -10.48
N ALA A 252 -19.06 -13.36 -9.17
CA ALA A 252 -19.81 -14.06 -8.13
C ALA A 252 -21.28 -13.64 -8.07
N ARG A 253 -21.60 -12.40 -8.45
CA ARG A 253 -22.99 -11.91 -8.61
C ARG A 253 -23.62 -12.41 -9.91
N THR A 254 -22.87 -12.43 -11.01
CA THR A 254 -23.37 -12.71 -12.36
C THR A 254 -23.55 -14.19 -12.65
N TYR A 255 -22.62 -15.04 -12.20
CA TYR A 255 -22.62 -16.46 -12.58
C TYR A 255 -23.00 -17.41 -11.42
N GLY A 256 -23.42 -18.62 -11.79
CA GLY A 256 -23.64 -19.72 -10.85
C GLY A 256 -22.35 -20.17 -10.14
N ILE A 257 -22.49 -20.93 -9.05
CA ILE A 257 -21.37 -21.39 -8.21
C ILE A 257 -20.36 -22.20 -9.02
N VAL A 258 -20.82 -23.20 -9.79
CA VAL A 258 -19.96 -24.10 -10.57
C VAL A 258 -19.13 -23.32 -11.60
N LYS A 259 -19.79 -22.42 -12.36
CA LYS A 259 -19.10 -21.57 -13.35
C LYS A 259 -18.02 -20.73 -12.67
N ASN A 260 -18.34 -20.07 -11.55
CA ASN A 260 -17.38 -19.24 -10.80
C ASN A 260 -16.13 -19.97 -10.34
N LEU A 261 -16.23 -21.23 -9.91
CA LEU A 261 -15.09 -22.02 -9.46
C LEU A 261 -14.08 -22.32 -10.58
N THR A 262 -14.53 -22.24 -11.84
CA THR A 262 -13.72 -22.51 -13.04
C THR A 262 -13.26 -21.25 -13.78
N LEU A 263 -13.62 -20.05 -13.28
CA LEU A 263 -13.23 -18.79 -13.90
C LEU A 263 -11.78 -18.43 -13.59
N MET A 264 -11.05 -18.04 -14.63
CA MET A 264 -9.65 -17.65 -14.53
C MET A 264 -9.45 -16.28 -13.88
N GLU A 265 -8.26 -16.09 -13.32
CA GLU A 265 -7.66 -14.81 -12.97
C GLU A 265 -6.29 -14.77 -13.65
N GLY A 266 -6.05 -13.84 -14.57
CA GLY A 266 -4.80 -13.79 -15.33
C GLY A 266 -4.42 -15.13 -15.98
N GLY A 267 -5.39 -15.90 -16.50
CA GLY A 267 -5.13 -17.20 -17.12
C GLY A 267 -4.86 -18.39 -16.17
N TYR A 268 -4.91 -18.22 -14.84
CA TYR A 268 -4.77 -19.32 -13.86
C TYR A 268 -6.03 -19.48 -12.99
N LEU A 269 -6.16 -20.58 -12.24
CA LEU A 269 -7.29 -20.81 -11.33
C LEU A 269 -7.03 -20.17 -9.94
N PRO A 270 -7.94 -19.32 -9.42
CA PRO A 270 -7.78 -18.65 -8.13
C PRO A 270 -8.61 -19.30 -7.00
N LEU A 271 -8.59 -20.64 -6.89
CA LEU A 271 -9.67 -21.40 -6.24
C LEU A 271 -9.91 -21.06 -4.76
N PHE A 272 -8.87 -20.91 -3.93
CA PHE A 272 -9.02 -20.67 -2.48
C PHE A 272 -9.72 -19.35 -2.19
N HIS A 273 -9.22 -18.23 -2.72
CA HIS A 273 -9.84 -16.92 -2.53
C HIS A 273 -11.13 -16.77 -3.33
N ARG A 274 -11.33 -17.51 -4.43
CA ARG A 274 -12.64 -17.62 -5.13
C ARG A 274 -13.72 -18.23 -4.25
N ILE A 275 -13.42 -19.32 -3.53
CA ILE A 275 -14.38 -19.95 -2.62
C ILE A 275 -14.77 -18.95 -1.52
N ILE A 276 -13.79 -18.24 -0.95
CA ILE A 276 -14.05 -17.20 0.05
C ILE A 276 -14.93 -16.08 -0.53
N ALA A 277 -14.64 -15.61 -1.75
CA ALA A 277 -15.43 -14.58 -2.42
C ALA A 277 -16.90 -15.03 -2.60
N LEU A 278 -17.11 -16.27 -3.07
CA LEU A 278 -18.44 -16.84 -3.22
C LEU A 278 -19.18 -16.91 -1.89
N LEU A 279 -18.54 -17.37 -0.81
CA LEU A 279 -19.16 -17.43 0.51
C LEU A 279 -19.61 -16.05 1.01
N ILE A 280 -18.83 -15.00 0.76
CA ILE A 280 -19.17 -13.63 1.18
C ILE A 280 -20.26 -13.04 0.29
N VAL A 281 -20.09 -13.10 -1.04
CA VAL A 281 -21.00 -12.46 -2.00
C VAL A 281 -22.39 -13.10 -1.96
N LYS A 282 -22.47 -14.42 -1.75
CA LYS A 282 -23.76 -15.14 -1.67
C LYS A 282 -24.55 -14.86 -0.39
N LEU A 283 -24.02 -14.07 0.55
CA LEU A 283 -24.82 -13.53 1.67
C LEU A 283 -25.81 -12.45 1.21
N GLY A 284 -25.66 -11.89 -0.01
CA GLY A 284 -26.65 -10.99 -0.60
C GLY A 284 -26.58 -9.54 -0.12
N PHE A 285 -25.47 -9.11 0.52
CA PHE A 285 -25.29 -7.71 0.92
C PHE A 285 -25.02 -6.78 -0.27
N ASN A 286 -25.23 -5.48 -0.04
CA ASN A 286 -24.87 -4.43 -0.99
C ASN A 286 -23.36 -4.39 -1.28
N ALA A 287 -22.95 -3.70 -2.35
CA ALA A 287 -21.56 -3.73 -2.80
C ALA A 287 -20.58 -3.14 -1.77
N LYS A 288 -21.03 -2.14 -0.99
CA LYS A 288 -20.26 -1.54 0.09
C LYS A 288 -19.85 -2.55 1.16
N ILE A 289 -20.84 -3.24 1.73
CA ILE A 289 -20.62 -4.21 2.81
C ILE A 289 -19.86 -5.43 2.29
N THR A 290 -20.17 -5.88 1.06
CA THR A 290 -19.51 -7.05 0.47
C THR A 290 -18.01 -6.84 0.32
N VAL A 291 -17.58 -5.69 -0.24
CA VAL A 291 -16.16 -5.35 -0.38
C VAL A 291 -15.48 -5.16 0.98
N TYR A 292 -16.18 -4.52 1.93
CA TYR A 292 -15.71 -4.40 3.31
C TYR A 292 -15.42 -5.76 3.95
N LEU A 293 -16.35 -6.71 3.82
CA LEU A 293 -16.18 -8.08 4.33
C LEU A 293 -15.05 -8.82 3.63
N MET A 294 -14.94 -8.73 2.30
CA MET A 294 -13.84 -9.34 1.56
C MET A 294 -12.47 -8.87 2.08
N SER A 295 -12.29 -7.55 2.23
CA SER A 295 -11.02 -6.99 2.71
C SER A 295 -10.67 -7.46 4.13
N ASN A 296 -11.63 -7.37 5.06
CA ASN A 296 -11.41 -7.81 6.45
C ASN A 296 -11.18 -9.32 6.58
N VAL A 297 -11.90 -10.14 5.81
CA VAL A 297 -11.70 -11.59 5.78
C VAL A 297 -10.32 -11.94 5.25
N ALA A 298 -9.79 -11.19 4.26
CA ALA A 298 -8.44 -11.43 3.78
C ALA A 298 -7.40 -11.26 4.89
N VAL A 299 -7.46 -10.16 5.63
CA VAL A 299 -6.57 -9.89 6.78
C VAL A 299 -6.70 -10.99 7.85
N LEU A 300 -7.92 -11.39 8.18
CA LEU A 300 -8.17 -12.45 9.16
C LEU A 300 -7.66 -13.81 8.71
N VAL A 301 -7.86 -14.17 7.44
CA VAL A 301 -7.38 -15.44 6.86
C VAL A 301 -5.86 -15.50 6.91
N VAL A 302 -5.16 -14.43 6.52
CA VAL A 302 -3.70 -14.33 6.67
C VAL A 302 -3.30 -14.50 8.13
N GLY A 303 -3.93 -13.76 9.05
CA GLY A 303 -3.69 -13.89 10.49
C GLY A 303 -3.87 -15.32 11.00
N MET A 304 -4.93 -16.01 10.57
CA MET A 304 -5.22 -17.40 10.92
C MET A 304 -4.16 -18.36 10.38
N MET A 305 -3.72 -18.19 9.13
CA MET A 305 -2.72 -19.03 8.47
C MET A 305 -1.37 -18.97 9.18
N VAL A 306 -0.88 -17.76 9.45
CA VAL A 306 0.46 -17.56 10.02
C VAL A 306 0.49 -17.91 11.51
N SER A 307 -0.61 -17.67 12.24
CA SER A 307 -0.68 -17.94 13.68
C SER A 307 -0.64 -19.44 14.01
N VAL A 308 -0.84 -20.33 13.03
CA VAL A 308 -0.80 -21.80 13.22
C VAL A 308 0.47 -22.25 13.94
N PHE A 309 1.59 -21.55 13.71
CA PHE A 309 2.88 -21.83 14.34
C PHE A 309 2.88 -21.69 15.89
N MET A 310 1.86 -21.04 16.46
CA MET A 310 1.65 -20.95 17.91
C MET A 310 1.11 -22.25 18.54
N LEU A 311 0.59 -23.18 17.74
CA LEU A 311 -0.04 -24.39 18.26
C LEU A 311 0.99 -25.39 18.82
N LYS A 312 0.51 -26.29 19.69
CA LYS A 312 1.32 -27.31 20.38
C LYS A 312 2.28 -28.10 19.47
N PRO A 313 1.90 -28.55 18.25
CA PRO A 313 2.80 -29.33 17.38
C PRO A 313 4.09 -28.62 16.99
N TYR A 314 4.13 -27.28 17.08
CA TYR A 314 5.28 -26.47 16.66
C TYR A 314 6.21 -26.09 17.81
N ARG A 315 5.93 -26.49 19.06
CA ARG A 315 6.74 -26.17 20.25
C ARG A 315 8.22 -26.56 20.12
N LYS A 316 8.51 -27.62 19.37
CA LYS A 316 9.88 -28.08 19.18
C LYS A 316 10.76 -27.06 18.44
N TYR A 317 10.18 -26.12 17.69
CA TYR A 317 10.91 -25.17 16.85
C TYR A 317 11.39 -23.90 17.57
N GLY A 318 11.00 -23.72 18.84
CA GLY A 318 11.44 -22.58 19.65
C GLY A 318 10.45 -22.24 20.74
N ASP A 319 10.85 -21.35 21.65
CA ASP A 319 9.98 -20.88 22.71
C ASP A 319 8.77 -20.12 22.14
N VAL A 320 7.75 -19.94 22.97
CA VAL A 320 6.49 -19.33 22.55
C VAL A 320 6.65 -17.89 22.06
N PHE A 321 7.60 -17.12 22.62
CA PHE A 321 7.84 -15.74 22.20
C PHE A 321 8.56 -15.69 20.85
N TYR A 322 9.54 -16.56 20.63
CA TYR A 322 10.16 -16.75 19.32
C TYR A 322 9.12 -17.06 18.24
N ARG A 323 8.26 -18.05 18.48
CA ARG A 323 7.20 -18.42 17.52
C ARG A 323 6.21 -17.30 17.29
N PHE A 324 5.89 -16.52 18.34
CA PHE A 324 5.06 -15.34 18.23
C PHE A 324 5.66 -14.27 17.31
N VAL A 325 6.95 -13.93 17.49
CA VAL A 325 7.64 -12.95 16.62
C VAL A 325 7.63 -13.42 15.16
N VAL A 326 7.85 -14.70 14.91
CA VAL A 326 7.75 -15.29 13.55
C VAL A 326 6.35 -15.10 12.96
N CYS A 327 5.29 -15.37 13.74
CA CYS A 327 3.92 -15.13 13.29
C CYS A 327 3.67 -13.65 12.96
N MET A 328 4.22 -12.74 13.77
CA MET A 328 4.10 -11.30 13.53
C MET A 328 4.86 -10.86 12.28
N VAL A 329 6.00 -11.48 11.97
CA VAL A 329 6.74 -11.20 10.73
C VAL A 329 5.92 -11.58 9.50
N PHE A 330 5.39 -12.80 9.45
CA PHE A 330 4.57 -13.25 8.32
C PHE A 330 3.18 -12.61 8.27
N GLY A 331 2.66 -12.20 9.42
CA GLY A 331 1.28 -11.77 9.58
C GLY A 331 1.07 -10.28 9.54
N ALA A 332 1.95 -9.49 10.15
CA ALA A 332 1.70 -8.07 10.41
C ALA A 332 2.86 -7.16 10.03
N PHE A 333 4.06 -7.69 9.77
CA PHE A 333 5.21 -6.90 9.36
C PHE A 333 5.37 -6.95 7.84
N GLY A 334 5.88 -5.87 7.24
CA GLY A 334 6.06 -5.78 5.80
C GLY A 334 7.24 -6.62 5.33
N ILE A 335 6.98 -7.90 4.97
CA ILE A 335 7.96 -8.73 4.25
C ILE A 335 8.20 -8.16 2.85
N SER A 336 7.14 -7.68 2.23
CA SER A 336 7.14 -6.85 1.02
C SER A 336 7.29 -5.37 1.37
N SER A 337 7.57 -4.54 0.36
CA SER A 337 7.53 -3.08 0.51
C SER A 337 6.14 -2.59 0.94
N THR A 338 5.07 -3.21 0.44
CA THR A 338 3.68 -2.79 0.68
C THR A 338 2.80 -3.94 1.21
N TYR A 339 1.85 -3.60 2.08
CA TYR A 339 0.79 -4.54 2.53
C TYR A 339 -0.18 -4.95 1.41
N ILE A 340 -0.20 -4.15 0.33
CA ILE A 340 -0.92 -4.43 -0.93
C ILE A 340 -0.58 -5.85 -1.42
N GLU A 341 0.67 -6.26 -1.35
CA GLU A 341 1.12 -7.52 -1.93
C GLU A 341 0.77 -8.77 -1.10
N THR A 342 0.41 -8.59 0.17
CA THR A 342 0.29 -9.72 1.12
C THR A 342 -1.09 -9.83 1.77
N HIS A 343 -1.85 -8.73 1.88
CA HIS A 343 -3.09 -8.69 2.66
C HIS A 343 -4.34 -8.26 1.88
N MET A 344 -4.19 -7.77 0.64
CA MET A 344 -5.36 -7.51 -0.20
C MET A 344 -6.02 -8.81 -0.63
N PHE A 345 -7.32 -8.75 -0.89
CA PHE A 345 -8.11 -9.94 -1.20
C PHE A 345 -7.58 -10.72 -2.43
N ILE A 346 -7.06 -10.01 -3.43
CA ILE A 346 -6.53 -10.58 -4.68
C ILE A 346 -5.14 -11.20 -4.49
N THR A 347 -4.37 -10.71 -3.51
CA THR A 347 -2.96 -11.07 -3.31
C THR A 347 -2.72 -11.96 -2.10
N MET A 348 -3.64 -12.05 -1.14
CA MET A 348 -3.46 -12.85 0.09
C MET A 348 -3.05 -14.30 -0.18
N ALA A 349 -3.48 -14.85 -1.31
CA ALA A 349 -3.16 -16.21 -1.71
C ALA A 349 -1.66 -16.43 -1.99
N TYR A 350 -0.82 -15.39 -2.19
CA TYR A 350 0.65 -15.54 -2.23
C TYR A 350 1.21 -16.04 -0.89
N LEU A 351 0.55 -15.71 0.22
CA LEU A 351 0.93 -16.19 1.55
C LEU A 351 0.48 -17.63 1.83
N ASN A 352 -0.23 -18.31 0.92
CA ASN A 352 -0.58 -19.73 1.06
C ASN A 352 0.66 -20.63 1.19
N ILE A 353 1.84 -20.15 0.79
CA ILE A 353 3.09 -20.89 0.99
C ILE A 353 3.43 -21.08 2.48
N VAL A 354 3.04 -20.15 3.34
CA VAL A 354 3.30 -20.22 4.79
C VAL A 354 2.57 -21.41 5.44
N PRO A 355 1.24 -21.58 5.29
CA PRO A 355 0.57 -22.76 5.81
C PRO A 355 1.03 -24.04 5.11
N LEU A 356 1.37 -24.04 3.82
CA LEU A 356 1.96 -25.22 3.16
C LEU A 356 3.28 -25.62 3.82
N PHE A 357 4.14 -24.65 4.12
CA PHE A 357 5.36 -24.87 4.89
C PHE A 357 5.08 -25.41 6.30
N TYR A 358 4.15 -24.82 7.05
CA TYR A 358 3.79 -25.32 8.38
C TYR A 358 3.17 -26.71 8.36
N ILE A 359 2.39 -27.05 7.35
CA ILE A 359 1.85 -28.40 7.13
C ILE A 359 2.99 -29.38 6.85
N SER A 360 3.99 -28.97 6.07
CA SER A 360 5.16 -29.81 5.78
C SER A 360 5.99 -30.18 7.02
N LEU A 361 5.82 -29.47 8.14
CA LEU A 361 6.49 -29.73 9.43
C LEU A 361 5.71 -30.70 10.34
N LEU A 362 4.43 -30.99 10.05
CA LEU A 362 3.56 -31.81 10.92
C LEU A 362 3.83 -33.31 10.79
N ASP A 363 3.80 -34.05 11.89
CA ASP A 363 3.76 -35.51 11.82
C ASP A 363 2.35 -35.99 11.46
N PHE A 364 2.20 -36.52 10.24
CA PHE A 364 0.91 -37.04 9.79
C PHE A 364 0.55 -38.38 10.42
N LYS A 365 1.49 -39.14 11.00
CA LYS A 365 1.21 -40.46 11.58
C LYS A 365 0.30 -40.35 12.81
N GLU A 366 0.55 -39.36 13.65
CA GLU A 366 -0.19 -39.12 14.89
C GLU A 366 -1.56 -38.44 14.67
N MET A 367 -1.88 -38.05 13.43
CA MET A 367 -3.08 -37.28 13.14
C MET A 367 -4.33 -38.16 13.02
N LYS A 368 -5.47 -37.70 13.59
CA LYS A 368 -6.78 -38.33 13.36
C LYS A 368 -7.16 -38.27 11.87
N ARG A 369 -7.77 -39.36 11.35
CA ARG A 369 -8.12 -39.50 9.92
C ARG A 369 -8.96 -38.33 9.38
N SER A 370 -10.00 -37.90 10.11
CA SER A 370 -10.86 -36.78 9.68
C SER A 370 -10.10 -35.46 9.54
N ARG A 371 -9.22 -35.16 10.51
CA ARG A 371 -8.37 -33.95 10.48
C ARG A 371 -7.38 -34.00 9.33
N TYR A 372 -6.81 -35.17 9.08
CA TYR A 372 -5.90 -35.37 7.96
C TYR A 372 -6.59 -35.15 6.61
N ILE A 373 -7.80 -35.69 6.42
CA ILE A 373 -8.58 -35.49 5.17
C ILE A 373 -8.87 -34.00 4.95
N LEU A 374 -9.36 -33.29 5.98
CA LEU A 374 -9.62 -31.85 5.89
C LEU A 374 -8.34 -31.08 5.52
N LEU A 375 -7.21 -31.44 6.10
CA LEU A 375 -5.92 -30.83 5.82
C LEU A 375 -5.46 -31.08 4.38
N MET A 376 -5.69 -32.28 3.84
CA MET A 376 -5.34 -32.62 2.46
C MET A 376 -6.20 -31.85 1.45
N VAL A 377 -7.50 -31.67 1.73
CA VAL A 377 -8.37 -30.80 0.93
C VAL A 377 -7.82 -29.37 0.96
N LEU A 378 -7.45 -28.86 2.13
CA LEU A 378 -6.85 -27.53 2.24
C LEU A 378 -5.54 -27.42 1.45
N VAL A 379 -4.62 -28.39 1.56
CA VAL A 379 -3.36 -28.41 0.78
C VAL A 379 -3.65 -28.30 -0.72
N PHE A 380 -4.58 -29.11 -1.22
CA PHE A 380 -4.96 -29.08 -2.63
C PHE A 380 -5.50 -27.71 -3.07
N LEU A 381 -6.40 -27.12 -2.28
CA LEU A 381 -6.94 -25.78 -2.55
C LEU A 381 -5.85 -24.70 -2.52
N LEU A 382 -4.98 -24.71 -1.51
CA LEU A 382 -3.91 -23.72 -1.35
C LEU A 382 -2.94 -23.75 -2.55
N THR A 383 -2.51 -24.94 -2.98
CA THR A 383 -1.61 -25.13 -4.12
C THR A 383 -2.26 -24.70 -5.45
N LEU A 384 -3.56 -24.94 -5.64
CA LEU A 384 -4.25 -24.54 -6.87
C LEU A 384 -4.47 -23.03 -7.04
N SER A 385 -4.21 -22.20 -6.02
CA SER A 385 -4.74 -20.84 -5.97
C SER A 385 -3.90 -19.76 -6.64
N LYS A 386 -2.66 -20.08 -7.01
CA LYS A 386 -1.77 -19.19 -7.76
C LYS A 386 -0.90 -20.01 -8.70
N PHE A 387 -0.62 -19.47 -9.89
CA PHE A 387 0.22 -20.14 -10.88
C PHE A 387 1.62 -20.49 -10.36
N LEU A 388 2.26 -19.59 -9.59
CA LEU A 388 3.62 -19.80 -9.11
C LEU A 388 3.82 -21.06 -8.24
N TYR A 389 2.76 -21.62 -7.66
CA TYR A 389 2.85 -22.88 -6.90
C TYR A 389 3.19 -24.10 -7.75
N VAL A 390 3.14 -23.96 -9.07
CA VAL A 390 3.67 -24.95 -10.01
C VAL A 390 5.15 -25.28 -9.74
N VAL A 391 5.92 -24.37 -9.14
CA VAL A 391 7.30 -24.63 -8.69
C VAL A 391 7.41 -25.85 -7.75
N LEU A 392 6.33 -26.19 -7.04
CA LEU A 392 6.29 -27.32 -6.13
C LEU A 392 6.27 -28.66 -6.86
N LEU A 393 5.89 -28.71 -8.15
CA LEU A 393 5.82 -29.95 -8.93
C LEU A 393 7.16 -30.69 -9.03
N PRO A 394 8.26 -30.08 -9.54
CA PRO A 394 9.55 -30.77 -9.60
C PRO A 394 10.04 -31.19 -8.22
N ILE A 395 9.75 -30.40 -7.18
CA ILE A 395 10.13 -30.70 -5.79
C ILE A 395 9.37 -31.92 -5.27
N SER A 396 8.04 -31.95 -5.40
CA SER A 396 7.22 -33.05 -4.90
C SER A 396 7.48 -34.35 -5.66
N VAL A 397 7.68 -34.29 -6.98
CA VAL A 397 8.05 -35.45 -7.80
C VAL A 397 9.42 -35.99 -7.40
N ALA A 398 10.43 -35.12 -7.24
CA ALA A 398 11.77 -35.55 -6.81
C ALA A 398 11.71 -36.26 -5.44
N LEU A 399 10.98 -35.71 -4.46
CA LEU A 399 10.79 -36.36 -3.17
C LEU A 399 10.08 -37.71 -3.30
N LEU A 400 9.02 -37.79 -4.11
CA LEU A 400 8.31 -39.04 -4.34
C LEU A 400 9.22 -40.10 -4.97
N VAL A 401 10.04 -39.75 -5.96
CA VAL A 401 10.94 -40.68 -6.66
C VAL A 401 12.10 -41.11 -5.75
N PHE A 402 12.89 -40.14 -5.25
CA PHE A 402 14.13 -40.45 -4.52
C PHE A 402 13.91 -40.89 -3.08
N MET A 403 12.79 -40.50 -2.45
CA MET A 403 12.47 -40.83 -1.07
C MET A 403 11.27 -41.76 -0.91
N TRP A 404 10.78 -42.40 -1.98
CA TRP A 404 9.59 -43.27 -1.96
C TRP A 404 9.58 -44.26 -0.78
N LYS A 405 10.71 -44.94 -0.56
CA LYS A 405 10.85 -45.98 0.48
C LYS A 405 10.91 -45.40 1.90
N LYS A 406 11.27 -44.12 2.05
CA LYS A 406 11.41 -43.44 3.35
C LYS A 406 10.15 -42.67 3.76
N LEU A 407 9.32 -42.29 2.80
CA LEU A 407 8.08 -41.54 3.04
C LEU A 407 6.96 -42.43 3.58
N ALA A 408 6.22 -41.94 4.57
CA ALA A 408 4.99 -42.57 5.02
C ALA A 408 3.88 -42.43 3.96
N ASN A 409 2.91 -43.35 3.93
CA ASN A 409 1.81 -43.31 2.96
C ASN A 409 1.03 -41.98 2.99
N ARG A 410 0.83 -41.40 4.17
CA ARG A 410 0.19 -40.08 4.31
C ARG A 410 1.03 -38.93 3.75
N GLU A 411 2.35 -39.03 3.78
CA GLU A 411 3.24 -38.04 3.16
C GLU A 411 3.22 -38.19 1.64
N LYS A 412 3.21 -39.43 1.13
CA LYS A 412 3.05 -39.72 -0.30
C LYS A 412 1.76 -39.13 -0.88
N ILE A 413 0.64 -39.31 -0.18
CA ILE A 413 -0.65 -38.73 -0.58
C ILE A 413 -0.58 -37.19 -0.60
N CYS A 414 0.01 -36.58 0.44
CA CYS A 414 0.17 -35.12 0.49
C CYS A 414 0.99 -34.60 -0.70
N LEU A 415 2.15 -35.20 -0.98
CA LEU A 415 3.00 -34.82 -2.11
C LEU A 415 2.32 -35.10 -3.46
N GLY A 416 1.59 -36.22 -3.57
CA GLY A 416 0.81 -36.56 -4.76
C GLY A 416 -0.28 -35.54 -5.07
N LEU A 417 -0.97 -35.04 -4.03
CA LEU A 417 -1.97 -33.97 -4.17
C LEU A 417 -1.35 -32.65 -4.60
N VAL A 418 -0.18 -32.29 -4.05
CA VAL A 418 0.57 -31.10 -4.50
C VAL A 418 0.96 -31.24 -5.97
N SER A 419 1.50 -32.39 -6.38
CA SER A 419 1.81 -32.65 -7.80
C SER A 419 0.57 -32.56 -8.69
N LEU A 420 -0.54 -33.18 -8.28
CA LEU A 420 -1.79 -33.17 -9.03
C LEU A 420 -2.33 -31.74 -9.20
N ALA A 421 -2.38 -30.97 -8.11
CA ALA A 421 -2.78 -29.56 -8.15
C ALA A 421 -1.91 -28.75 -9.11
N SER A 422 -0.58 -28.89 -9.04
CA SER A 422 0.32 -28.19 -9.94
C SER A 422 0.16 -28.58 -11.41
N VAL A 423 -0.10 -29.87 -11.70
CA VAL A 423 -0.38 -30.33 -13.08
C VAL A 423 -1.69 -29.73 -13.60
N ILE A 424 -2.75 -29.74 -12.80
CA ILE A 424 -4.03 -29.10 -13.16
C ILE A 424 -3.80 -27.62 -13.47
N GLN A 425 -3.01 -26.93 -12.66
CA GLN A 425 -2.70 -25.52 -12.87
C GLN A 425 -1.91 -25.28 -14.17
N ILE A 426 -0.88 -26.08 -14.46
CA ILE A 426 -0.13 -26.00 -15.73
C ILE A 426 -1.07 -26.20 -16.91
N LEU A 427 -1.88 -27.26 -16.91
CA LEU A 427 -2.79 -27.58 -18.01
C LEU A 427 -3.82 -26.46 -18.22
N TYR A 428 -4.35 -25.91 -17.13
CA TYR A 428 -5.29 -24.81 -17.18
C TYR A 428 -4.64 -23.54 -17.73
N THR A 429 -3.45 -23.16 -17.25
CA THR A 429 -2.72 -21.99 -17.77
C THR A 429 -2.32 -22.19 -19.23
N TYR A 430 -1.87 -23.38 -19.62
CA TYR A 430 -1.49 -23.71 -20.99
C TYR A 430 -2.67 -23.55 -21.97
N ARG A 431 -3.87 -23.98 -21.57
CA ARG A 431 -5.10 -23.77 -22.34
C ARG A 431 -5.39 -22.29 -22.58
N ASN A 432 -5.01 -21.43 -21.63
CA ASN A 432 -5.23 -19.98 -21.66
C ASN A 432 -3.97 -19.19 -22.04
N ARG A 433 -2.93 -19.83 -22.60
CA ARG A 433 -1.63 -19.21 -22.89
C ARG A 433 -1.69 -17.99 -23.82
N LYS A 434 -2.73 -17.91 -24.66
CA LYS A 434 -2.94 -16.79 -25.59
C LYS A 434 -3.09 -15.44 -24.87
N LEU A 435 -3.41 -15.44 -23.58
CA LEU A 435 -3.47 -14.23 -22.75
C LEU A 435 -2.08 -13.71 -22.32
N TRP A 436 -1.05 -14.53 -22.45
CA TRP A 436 0.31 -14.25 -21.96
C TRP A 436 1.33 -14.04 -23.08
N ILE A 437 1.00 -14.40 -24.32
CA ILE A 437 1.95 -14.36 -25.46
C ILE A 437 1.52 -13.23 -26.41
N ASN A 438 2.30 -12.14 -26.42
CA ASN A 438 2.19 -11.05 -27.39
C ASN A 438 3.48 -10.98 -28.24
N GLY A 439 3.38 -11.15 -29.56
CA GLY A 439 4.47 -10.93 -30.52
C GLY A 439 5.23 -12.17 -31.01
N ASP A 440 6.07 -11.97 -32.03
CA ASP A 440 6.99 -13.00 -32.58
C ASP A 440 8.09 -13.31 -31.56
N GLU A 441 8.27 -14.59 -31.24
CA GLU A 441 9.20 -15.03 -30.19
C GLU A 441 10.68 -14.85 -30.62
N PRO A 442 11.49 -13.98 -29.96
CA PRO A 442 12.93 -14.04 -30.12
C PRO A 442 13.50 -15.33 -29.50
N LYS A 443 14.64 -15.81 -30.01
CA LYS A 443 15.27 -17.08 -29.60
C LYS A 443 15.54 -17.15 -28.09
N PHE A 444 15.17 -18.26 -27.44
CA PHE A 444 15.43 -18.52 -26.02
C PHE A 444 16.93 -18.79 -25.77
N ASN A 445 17.56 -17.99 -24.89
CA ASN A 445 18.94 -18.19 -24.45
C ASN A 445 19.01 -18.67 -23.00
N ILE A 446 19.48 -19.90 -22.80
CA ILE A 446 19.62 -20.53 -21.48
C ILE A 446 20.59 -19.76 -20.58
N ILE A 447 21.67 -19.20 -21.16
CA ILE A 447 22.71 -18.49 -20.40
C ILE A 447 22.13 -17.19 -19.83
N GLU A 448 21.37 -16.47 -20.64
CA GLU A 448 20.67 -15.25 -20.22
C GLU A 448 19.65 -15.55 -19.12
N ALA A 449 18.83 -16.60 -19.31
CA ALA A 449 17.87 -17.03 -18.30
C ALA A 449 18.55 -17.42 -16.97
N ALA A 450 19.67 -18.14 -17.01
CA ALA A 450 20.44 -18.49 -15.81
C ALA A 450 21.01 -17.24 -15.11
N ASN A 451 21.50 -16.27 -15.88
CA ASN A 451 22.01 -15.02 -15.35
C ASN A 451 20.91 -14.22 -14.63
N VAL A 452 19.72 -14.12 -15.24
CA VAL A 452 18.53 -13.50 -14.62
C VAL A 452 18.14 -14.21 -13.32
N VAL A 453 18.12 -15.55 -13.31
CA VAL A 453 17.79 -16.35 -12.12
C VAL A 453 18.74 -16.06 -10.96
N ILE A 454 20.06 -16.08 -11.22
CA ILE A 454 21.07 -15.83 -10.19
C ILE A 454 20.94 -14.40 -9.68
N HIS A 455 20.90 -13.43 -10.59
CA HIS A 455 20.77 -12.02 -10.24
C HIS A 455 19.53 -11.76 -9.38
N GLN A 456 18.35 -12.22 -9.82
CA GLN A 456 17.11 -12.00 -9.09
C GLN A 456 17.10 -12.68 -7.71
N THR A 457 17.71 -13.87 -7.60
CA THR A 457 17.88 -14.54 -6.30
C THR A 457 18.74 -13.70 -5.36
N VAL A 458 19.86 -13.16 -5.85
CA VAL A 458 20.74 -12.28 -5.08
C VAL A 458 20.02 -10.99 -4.68
N GLN A 459 19.24 -10.39 -5.57
CA GLN A 459 18.46 -9.19 -5.25
C GLN A 459 17.45 -9.43 -4.12
N GLN A 460 16.74 -10.56 -4.14
CA GLN A 460 15.81 -10.90 -3.05
C GLN A 460 16.55 -11.22 -1.74
N PHE A 461 17.74 -11.80 -1.83
CA PHE A 461 18.62 -11.99 -0.68
C PHE A 461 19.08 -10.65 -0.10
N ILE A 462 19.56 -9.72 -0.93
CA ILE A 462 19.88 -8.33 -0.53
C ILE A 462 18.68 -7.69 0.15
N ASN A 463 17.48 -7.80 -0.43
CA ASN A 463 16.27 -7.21 0.12
C ASN A 463 15.91 -7.75 1.52
N ILE A 464 16.31 -8.96 1.89
CA ILE A 464 16.06 -9.47 3.25
C ILE A 464 17.01 -8.85 4.26
N PHE A 465 18.27 -8.63 3.90
CA PHE A 465 19.30 -8.21 4.84
C PHE A 465 19.61 -6.71 4.80
N ASN A 466 19.29 -6.02 3.70
CA ASN A 466 19.50 -4.59 3.51
C ASN A 466 18.15 -3.84 3.38
N SER A 467 18.05 -2.64 3.96
CA SER A 467 16.81 -1.85 4.00
C SER A 467 16.62 -0.88 2.83
N GLY A 468 17.61 -0.78 1.94
CA GLY A 468 17.61 0.05 0.74
C GLY A 468 19.02 0.05 0.13
N ILE A 469 19.12 0.41 -1.14
CA ILE A 469 20.40 0.69 -1.81
C ILE A 469 20.42 2.20 -1.98
N ASP A 470 21.37 2.89 -1.37
CA ASP A 470 21.49 4.34 -1.57
C ASP A 470 21.92 4.61 -3.01
N SER A 471 21.42 5.70 -3.58
CA SER A 471 21.76 6.17 -4.93
C SER A 471 23.27 6.39 -5.13
N SER A 472 24.02 6.61 -4.04
CA SER A 472 25.48 6.76 -4.04
C SER A 472 26.25 5.44 -3.96
N GLU A 473 25.58 4.30 -3.72
CA GLU A 473 26.23 3.00 -3.62
C GLU A 473 26.59 2.45 -5.01
N ASN A 474 27.79 1.88 -5.12
CA ASN A 474 28.17 1.13 -6.33
C ASN A 474 27.38 -0.19 -6.36
N ILE A 475 26.30 -0.20 -7.14
CA ILE A 475 25.34 -1.31 -7.25
C ILE A 475 26.03 -2.62 -7.67
N LEU A 476 26.98 -2.55 -8.59
CA LEU A 476 27.74 -3.72 -9.04
C LEU A 476 28.50 -4.36 -7.87
N ASN A 477 29.25 -3.55 -7.11
CA ASN A 477 30.01 -4.03 -5.96
C ASN A 477 29.10 -4.62 -4.88
N LEU A 478 27.94 -4.00 -4.64
CA LEU A 478 26.94 -4.52 -3.71
C LEU A 478 26.42 -5.90 -4.16
N ASN A 479 26.03 -6.01 -5.43
CA ASN A 479 25.53 -7.26 -5.99
C ASN A 479 26.57 -8.39 -5.94
N ILE A 480 27.82 -8.09 -6.27
CA ILE A 480 28.94 -9.06 -6.20
C ILE A 480 29.20 -9.48 -4.75
N LEU A 481 29.24 -8.53 -3.80
CA LEU A 481 29.45 -8.83 -2.38
C LEU A 481 28.36 -9.77 -1.85
N TYR A 482 27.09 -9.45 -2.11
CA TYR A 482 25.97 -10.27 -1.64
C TYR A 482 25.86 -11.60 -2.38
N LEU A 483 26.31 -11.70 -3.64
CA LEU A 483 26.47 -12.98 -4.32
C LEU A 483 27.48 -13.87 -3.59
N ILE A 484 28.65 -13.34 -3.21
CA ILE A 484 29.67 -14.09 -2.46
C ILE A 484 29.10 -14.57 -1.11
N ILE A 485 28.44 -13.68 -0.36
CA ILE A 485 27.79 -14.03 0.91
C ILE A 485 26.73 -15.12 0.70
N PHE A 486 25.88 -14.96 -0.32
CA PHE A 486 24.84 -15.92 -0.65
C PHE A 486 25.42 -17.30 -0.96
N LEU A 487 26.51 -17.38 -1.75
CA LEU A 487 27.19 -18.64 -2.06
C LEU A 487 27.77 -19.31 -0.83
N ILE A 488 28.38 -18.55 0.09
CA ILE A 488 28.90 -19.07 1.38
C ILE A 488 27.75 -19.66 2.21
N VAL A 489 26.63 -18.94 2.32
CA VAL A 489 25.43 -19.40 3.04
C VAL A 489 24.86 -20.65 2.38
N LEU A 490 24.79 -20.70 1.05
CA LEU A 490 24.29 -21.85 0.30
C LEU A 490 25.14 -23.11 0.56
N ILE A 491 26.47 -22.99 0.47
CA ILE A 491 27.41 -24.09 0.77
C ILE A 491 27.23 -24.56 2.21
N PHE A 492 27.11 -23.63 3.16
CA PHE A 492 26.86 -23.96 4.56
C PHE A 492 25.55 -24.72 4.76
N LEU A 493 24.45 -24.27 4.15
CA LEU A 493 23.14 -24.92 4.22
C LEU A 493 23.19 -26.33 3.63
N ILE A 494 23.78 -26.51 2.44
CA ILE A 494 23.93 -27.82 1.79
C ILE A 494 24.74 -28.77 2.68
N ARG A 495 25.88 -28.33 3.21
CA ARG A 495 26.72 -29.12 4.12
C ARG A 495 25.97 -29.52 5.39
N LEU A 496 25.19 -28.61 5.94
CA LEU A 496 24.38 -28.85 7.14
C LEU A 496 23.27 -29.86 6.87
N VAL A 497 22.61 -29.80 5.70
CA VAL A 497 21.60 -30.79 5.30
C VAL A 497 22.20 -32.17 5.13
N ILE A 498 23.31 -32.30 4.40
CA ILE A 498 24.00 -33.58 4.16
C ILE A 498 24.42 -34.26 5.47
N ARG A 499 24.81 -33.45 6.47
CA ARG A 499 25.29 -33.92 7.76
C ARG A 499 24.17 -34.37 8.70
N ILE A 500 23.10 -33.59 8.82
CA ILE A 500 22.04 -33.85 9.82
C ILE A 500 21.05 -34.91 9.34
N ARG A 501 20.76 -34.95 8.04
CA ARG A 501 19.85 -35.94 7.41
C ARG A 501 18.50 -36.07 8.10
N SER A 502 17.94 -34.95 8.59
CA SER A 502 16.62 -34.91 9.21
C SER A 502 15.52 -34.56 8.20
N ARG A 503 14.26 -34.79 8.59
CA ARG A 503 13.10 -34.32 7.81
C ARG A 503 13.16 -32.80 7.59
N GLU A 504 13.48 -32.05 8.63
CA GLU A 504 13.61 -30.59 8.54
C GLU A 504 14.74 -30.14 7.60
N SER A 505 15.81 -30.93 7.50
CA SER A 505 16.89 -30.69 6.53
C SER A 505 16.42 -30.87 5.08
N VAL A 506 15.54 -31.84 4.81
CA VAL A 506 14.91 -32.01 3.49
C VAL A 506 13.98 -30.85 3.17
N ILE A 507 13.25 -30.35 4.16
CA ILE A 507 12.37 -29.17 3.99
C ILE A 507 13.19 -27.94 3.64
N ILE A 508 14.39 -27.73 4.22
CA ILE A 508 15.29 -26.66 3.78
C ILE A 508 15.64 -26.78 2.29
N LEU A 509 15.95 -27.98 1.79
CA LEU A 509 16.22 -28.17 0.36
C LEU A 509 15.00 -27.84 -0.50
N CYS A 510 13.79 -28.17 -0.03
CA CYS A 510 12.56 -27.81 -0.73
C CYS A 510 12.39 -26.29 -0.79
N LEU A 511 12.63 -25.58 0.31
CA LEU A 511 12.59 -24.12 0.36
C LEU A 511 13.64 -23.49 -0.57
N LEU A 512 14.86 -24.05 -0.62
CA LEU A 512 15.88 -23.64 -1.61
C LEU A 512 15.42 -23.89 -3.05
N GLY A 513 14.73 -25.00 -3.29
CA GLY A 513 14.09 -25.29 -4.59
C GLY A 513 13.09 -24.21 -5.00
N ILE A 514 12.33 -23.64 -4.05
CA ILE A 514 11.43 -22.51 -4.32
C ILE A 514 12.22 -21.23 -4.58
N VAL A 515 13.27 -20.97 -3.79
CA VAL A 515 14.13 -19.78 -3.94
C VAL A 515 14.71 -19.66 -5.35
N PHE A 516 15.15 -20.77 -5.95
CA PHE A 516 15.63 -20.77 -7.34
C PHE A 516 14.52 -20.97 -8.37
N GLY A 517 13.50 -21.78 -8.05
CA GLY A 517 12.47 -22.16 -9.01
C GLY A 517 11.50 -21.03 -9.37
N ILE A 518 11.20 -20.10 -8.45
CA ILE A 518 10.35 -18.94 -8.76
C ILE A 518 11.03 -18.00 -9.78
N PRO A 519 12.28 -17.57 -9.59
CA PRO A 519 13.02 -16.87 -10.64
C PRO A 519 13.09 -17.64 -11.94
N SER A 520 13.26 -18.96 -11.91
CA SER A 520 13.29 -19.78 -13.13
C SER A 520 11.97 -19.72 -13.90
N ILE A 521 10.82 -19.85 -13.23
CA ILE A 521 9.51 -19.68 -13.89
C ILE A 521 9.39 -18.29 -14.49
N ASN A 522 9.74 -17.25 -13.74
CA ASN A 522 9.63 -15.86 -14.22
C ASN A 522 10.54 -15.58 -15.42
N ALA A 523 11.79 -16.06 -15.40
CA ALA A 523 12.73 -15.93 -16.51
C ALA A 523 12.26 -16.72 -17.75
N LEU A 524 11.75 -17.95 -17.57
CA LEU A 524 11.17 -18.74 -18.65
C LEU A 524 9.93 -18.07 -19.27
N SER A 525 9.10 -17.45 -18.43
CA SER A 525 7.93 -16.68 -18.88
C SER A 525 8.26 -15.27 -19.38
N ARG A 526 9.55 -14.86 -19.34
CA ARG A 526 10.01 -13.50 -19.70
C ARG A 526 9.30 -12.36 -18.96
N ILE A 527 8.75 -12.66 -17.79
CA ILE A 527 8.24 -11.65 -16.85
C ILE A 527 9.41 -10.86 -16.26
N TRP A 528 10.54 -11.54 -16.05
CA TRP A 528 11.81 -10.92 -15.67
C TRP A 528 12.78 -11.08 -16.84
N ASN A 529 13.05 -9.97 -17.53
CA ASN A 529 14.03 -9.91 -18.62
C ASN A 529 15.29 -9.20 -18.13
N GLY A 530 16.44 -9.62 -18.65
CA GLY A 530 17.71 -8.99 -18.33
C GLY A 530 18.19 -8.14 -19.50
N ASP A 531 18.24 -6.83 -19.32
CA ASP A 531 18.98 -5.96 -20.24
C ASP A 531 20.50 -6.14 -20.06
N PHE A 532 21.30 -5.62 -21.00
CA PHE A 532 22.77 -5.75 -21.03
C PHE A 532 23.49 -5.26 -19.75
N GLU A 533 22.84 -4.48 -18.88
CA GLU A 533 23.40 -3.93 -17.63
C GLU A 533 22.79 -4.54 -16.35
N LEU A 534 22.29 -5.78 -16.42
CA LEU A 534 21.58 -6.45 -15.32
C LEU A 534 22.28 -6.31 -13.95
N TRP A 535 23.59 -6.54 -13.86
CA TRP A 535 24.35 -6.51 -12.60
C TRP A 535 24.72 -5.10 -12.11
N ASN A 536 24.68 -4.10 -12.99
CA ASN A 536 24.85 -2.69 -12.63
C ASN A 536 23.55 -2.05 -12.15
N SER A 537 22.45 -2.79 -12.27
CA SER A 537 21.13 -2.34 -11.90
C SER A 537 20.70 -2.96 -10.56
N SER A 538 19.89 -2.22 -9.82
CA SER A 538 19.12 -2.75 -8.71
C SER A 538 17.74 -3.21 -9.19
N ILE A 539 17.65 -3.76 -10.43
CA ILE A 539 16.39 -4.23 -11.06
C ILE A 539 15.56 -5.10 -10.10
N GLY A 540 16.11 -5.67 -9.01
CA GLY A 540 15.37 -6.41 -7.99
C GLY A 540 14.97 -5.68 -6.69
N ALA A 541 14.97 -4.34 -6.64
CA ALA A 541 14.03 -3.58 -5.79
C ALA A 541 12.60 -3.57 -6.36
N ILE A 542 12.39 -4.17 -7.55
CA ILE A 542 11.07 -4.37 -8.14
C ILE A 542 10.26 -5.30 -7.21
N ASN A 543 9.42 -4.63 -6.42
CA ASN A 543 8.34 -5.18 -5.61
C ASN A 543 7.26 -5.74 -6.55
N THR A 544 7.58 -6.87 -7.19
CA THR A 544 6.55 -7.69 -7.85
C THR A 544 6.08 -8.72 -6.84
N TRP A 545 4.77 -8.98 -6.83
CA TRP A 545 4.13 -9.93 -5.92
C TRP A 545 4.77 -11.33 -5.95
N HIS A 546 5.44 -11.68 -7.06
CA HIS A 546 6.13 -12.94 -7.24
C HIS A 546 7.33 -13.12 -6.31
N SER A 547 7.99 -12.02 -5.91
CA SER A 547 9.14 -12.05 -5.00
C SER A 547 8.80 -12.54 -3.59
N ILE A 548 7.53 -12.45 -3.18
CA ILE A 548 7.07 -12.85 -1.85
C ILE A 548 7.39 -14.31 -1.57
N LEU A 549 7.21 -15.21 -2.54
CA LEU A 549 7.47 -16.64 -2.35
C LEU A 549 8.95 -16.92 -2.06
N ILE A 550 9.85 -16.16 -2.70
CA ILE A 550 11.30 -16.25 -2.47
C ILE A 550 11.61 -15.75 -1.07
N LYS A 551 11.10 -14.55 -0.71
CA LYS A 551 11.35 -13.93 0.60
C LYS A 551 10.85 -14.79 1.75
N VAL A 552 9.62 -15.28 1.64
CA VAL A 552 9.01 -16.18 2.64
C VAL A 552 9.79 -17.48 2.76
N SER A 553 10.33 -18.02 1.66
CA SER A 553 11.14 -19.24 1.69
C SER A 553 12.46 -19.02 2.40
N ILE A 554 13.18 -17.93 2.11
CA ILE A 554 14.44 -17.59 2.80
C ILE A 554 14.17 -17.33 4.30
N LEU A 555 13.12 -16.58 4.64
CA LEU A 555 12.74 -16.35 6.04
C LEU A 555 12.38 -17.66 6.75
N SER A 556 11.68 -18.58 6.07
CA SER A 556 11.35 -19.90 6.63
C SER A 556 12.59 -20.75 6.88
N ILE A 557 13.62 -20.65 6.01
CA ILE A 557 14.93 -21.26 6.24
C ILE A 557 15.56 -20.68 7.50
N LEU A 558 15.63 -19.34 7.62
CA LEU A 558 16.19 -18.66 8.80
C LEU A 558 15.46 -19.08 10.09
N VAL A 559 14.13 -19.19 10.04
CA VAL A 559 13.29 -19.61 11.18
C VAL A 559 13.58 -21.05 11.63
N LEU A 560 13.97 -21.94 10.73
CA LEU A 560 14.33 -23.32 11.09
C LEU A 560 15.76 -23.46 11.60
N MET A 561 16.63 -22.47 11.35
CA MET A 561 18.05 -22.56 11.71
C MET A 561 18.29 -22.87 13.19
N PRO A 562 17.67 -22.17 14.17
CA PRO A 562 17.92 -22.45 15.59
C PRO A 562 17.54 -23.88 16.01
N TYR A 563 16.49 -24.45 15.42
CA TYR A 563 16.11 -25.84 15.70
C TYR A 563 17.09 -26.82 15.08
N ILE A 564 17.49 -26.60 13.83
CA ILE A 564 18.36 -27.54 13.11
C ILE A 564 19.76 -27.58 13.73
N THR A 565 20.27 -26.45 14.24
CA THR A 565 21.54 -26.42 14.97
C THR A 565 21.50 -27.26 16.25
N THR A 566 20.33 -27.42 16.90
CA THR A 566 20.18 -28.34 18.06
C THR A 566 20.37 -29.81 17.70
N LYS A 567 20.07 -30.21 16.45
CA LYS A 567 20.22 -31.58 15.96
C LYS A 567 21.67 -31.90 15.58
N ASN A 568 22.54 -30.91 15.48
CA ASN A 568 23.95 -31.11 15.20
C ASN A 568 24.73 -31.38 16.51
N SER A 569 25.33 -32.56 16.62
CA SER A 569 26.02 -33.03 17.83
C SER A 569 27.14 -32.12 18.34
N ARG A 570 27.85 -31.39 17.44
CA ARG A 570 28.91 -30.44 17.84
C ARG A 570 28.34 -29.15 18.44
N LEU A 571 27.27 -28.61 17.84
CA LEU A 571 26.66 -27.34 18.25
C LEU A 571 25.73 -27.52 19.45
N ARG A 572 25.17 -28.71 19.64
CA ARG A 572 24.29 -29.05 20.77
C ARG A 572 24.94 -28.86 22.15
N LYS A 573 26.27 -28.97 22.26
CA LYS A 573 27.00 -28.83 23.54
C LYS A 573 27.09 -27.38 24.05
N THR A 574 26.54 -26.42 23.31
CA THR A 574 26.66 -24.98 23.60
C THR A 574 25.27 -24.34 23.69
N ASP A 575 25.13 -23.25 24.47
CA ASP A 575 23.91 -22.44 24.53
C ASP A 575 23.64 -21.62 23.24
N ILE A 576 24.42 -21.84 22.18
CA ILE A 576 24.36 -21.12 20.91
C ILE A 576 22.94 -21.05 20.34
N ASN A 577 22.14 -22.12 20.45
CA ASN A 577 20.78 -22.14 19.88
C ASN A 577 19.85 -21.09 20.50
N ARG A 578 20.00 -20.83 21.82
CA ARG A 578 19.25 -19.81 22.53
C ARG A 578 19.65 -18.41 22.05
N TYR A 579 20.96 -18.15 21.95
CA TYR A 579 21.48 -16.88 21.45
C TYR A 579 21.12 -16.65 19.97
N LEU A 580 21.19 -17.67 19.13
CA LEU A 580 20.73 -17.60 17.73
C LEU A 580 19.26 -17.21 17.64
N SER A 581 18.41 -17.77 18.51
CA SER A 581 16.98 -17.42 18.56
C SER A 581 16.80 -15.95 18.96
N TYR A 582 17.55 -15.45 19.95
CA TYR A 582 17.51 -14.05 20.38
C TYR A 582 18.01 -13.07 19.31
N ILE A 583 19.13 -13.39 18.65
CA ILE A 583 19.69 -12.61 17.55
C ILE A 583 18.68 -12.57 16.40
N LEU A 584 18.08 -13.71 16.05
CA LEU A 584 17.08 -13.78 14.99
C LEU A 584 15.82 -12.98 15.34
N ILE A 585 15.33 -13.04 16.59
CA ILE A 585 14.21 -12.19 17.03
C ILE A 585 14.56 -10.71 16.85
N ALA A 586 15.72 -10.26 17.33
CA ALA A 586 16.13 -8.87 17.22
C ALA A 586 16.25 -8.44 15.75
N PHE A 587 16.89 -9.26 14.91
CA PHE A 587 16.99 -9.03 13.47
C PHE A 587 15.61 -8.92 12.81
N LEU A 588 14.71 -9.85 13.08
CA LEU A 588 13.37 -9.88 12.50
C LEU A 588 12.56 -8.62 12.88
N ILE A 589 12.64 -8.18 14.14
CA ILE A 589 11.97 -6.96 14.61
C ILE A 589 12.58 -5.73 13.93
N ILE A 590 13.91 -5.57 13.98
CA ILE A 590 14.60 -4.40 13.41
C ILE A 590 14.37 -4.31 11.89
N ARG A 591 14.43 -5.44 11.19
CA ARG A 591 14.38 -5.47 9.73
C ARG A 591 12.98 -5.28 9.16
N PHE A 592 11.95 -5.89 9.78
CA PHE A 592 10.61 -5.97 9.18
C PHE A 592 9.54 -5.16 9.91
N SER A 593 9.74 -4.84 11.19
CA SER A 593 8.75 -4.05 11.92
C SER A 593 8.63 -2.59 11.46
N PRO A 594 9.74 -1.87 11.17
CA PRO A 594 9.65 -0.49 10.73
C PRO A 594 8.76 -0.38 9.49
N PHE A 595 7.91 0.64 9.51
CA PHE A 595 7.06 0.96 8.38
C PHE A 595 7.92 1.54 7.26
N LYS A 596 8.09 0.79 6.16
CA LYS A 596 9.05 1.15 5.09
C LYS A 596 8.45 1.98 3.96
N ASP A 597 7.13 2.01 3.82
CA ASP A 597 6.52 2.58 2.62
C ASP A 597 5.34 3.51 2.89
N ASN A 598 5.46 4.74 2.41
CA ASN A 598 4.41 5.75 2.42
C ASN A 598 3.31 5.48 1.37
N ALA A 599 3.49 4.48 0.49
CA ALA A 599 2.53 4.07 -0.54
C ALA A 599 1.31 3.30 0.01
N ILE A 600 1.03 3.37 1.32
CA ILE A 600 -0.35 3.19 1.76
C ILE A 600 -1.11 4.36 1.17
N PHE A 601 -1.97 4.06 0.19
CA PHE A 601 -2.79 5.06 -0.47
C PHE A 601 -3.33 6.05 0.55
N LYS A 602 -2.87 7.29 0.41
CA LYS A 602 -3.54 8.41 1.05
C LYS A 602 -4.96 8.41 0.52
N ASN A 603 -5.93 8.12 1.38
CA ASN A 603 -7.32 8.04 0.95
C ASN A 603 -7.77 9.32 0.24
N ASP A 604 -7.18 10.47 0.57
CA ASP A 604 -7.37 11.76 -0.10
C ASP A 604 -6.86 11.79 -1.55
N GLU A 605 -5.86 10.99 -1.92
CA GLU A 605 -5.27 10.96 -3.26
C GLU A 605 -5.84 9.83 -4.15
N MET A 606 -6.67 8.91 -3.62
CA MET A 606 -7.30 7.85 -4.42
C MET A 606 -8.47 8.38 -5.26
N ALA A 607 -8.59 7.88 -6.48
CA ALA A 607 -9.75 8.07 -7.35
C ALA A 607 -11.01 7.40 -6.79
N SER A 608 -10.86 6.24 -6.14
CA SER A 608 -12.02 5.57 -5.52
C SER A 608 -12.53 6.27 -4.25
N ASP A 609 -13.84 6.21 -4.07
CA ASP A 609 -14.55 6.51 -2.82
C ASP A 609 -15.76 5.58 -2.74
N TRP A 610 -15.47 4.34 -2.39
CA TRP A 610 -16.45 3.26 -2.42
C TRP A 610 -17.63 3.51 -1.49
N SER A 611 -17.46 4.36 -0.47
CA SER A 611 -18.52 4.75 0.43
C SER A 611 -19.69 5.44 -0.29
N ILE A 612 -19.40 6.11 -1.42
CA ILE A 612 -20.35 6.78 -2.32
C ILE A 612 -20.61 5.90 -3.54
N TYR A 613 -19.55 5.52 -4.27
CA TYR A 613 -19.67 4.94 -5.62
C TYR A 613 -20.21 3.50 -5.65
N SER A 614 -20.13 2.77 -4.53
CA SER A 614 -20.77 1.45 -4.42
C SER A 614 -22.27 1.46 -4.70
N LYS A 615 -22.94 2.59 -4.47
CA LYS A 615 -24.37 2.75 -4.79
C LYS A 615 -24.62 2.70 -6.30
N PHE A 616 -23.73 3.30 -7.09
CA PHE A 616 -23.81 3.27 -8.56
C PHE A 616 -23.57 1.87 -9.09
N TYR A 617 -22.64 1.13 -8.47
CA TYR A 617 -22.41 -0.28 -8.79
C TYR A 617 -23.68 -1.14 -8.61
N ASP A 618 -24.40 -0.97 -7.50
CA ASP A 618 -25.64 -1.72 -7.23
C ASP A 618 -26.78 -1.36 -8.21
N LEU A 619 -26.73 -0.20 -8.87
CA LEU A 619 -27.69 0.20 -9.92
C LEU A 619 -27.39 -0.43 -11.30
N LYS A 620 -26.25 -1.12 -11.48
CA LYS A 620 -25.80 -1.70 -12.76
C LYS A 620 -25.72 -0.71 -13.93
N LYS A 621 -25.63 0.58 -13.63
CA LYS A 621 -25.49 1.64 -14.62
C LYS A 621 -24.47 2.62 -14.07
N TYR A 622 -23.23 2.50 -14.50
CA TYR A 622 -22.14 3.23 -13.87
C TYR A 622 -20.89 3.38 -14.74
N LEU A 623 -20.16 4.45 -14.47
CA LEU A 623 -18.71 4.54 -14.60
C LEU A 623 -18.20 4.82 -13.18
N ILE A 624 -17.29 4.00 -12.65
CA ILE A 624 -16.71 4.21 -11.31
C ILE A 624 -15.20 3.93 -11.29
N PRO A 625 -14.42 4.74 -10.56
CA PRO A 625 -13.02 4.45 -10.28
C PRO A 625 -12.86 3.32 -9.27
N VAL A 626 -12.03 2.33 -9.61
CA VAL A 626 -11.60 1.21 -8.77
C VAL A 626 -10.10 1.03 -8.96
N GLU A 627 -9.29 1.45 -8.00
CA GLU A 627 -7.83 1.53 -8.17
C GLU A 627 -7.20 0.24 -8.72
N PRO A 628 -6.29 0.30 -9.72
CA PRO A 628 -5.86 1.46 -10.51
C PRO A 628 -6.67 1.67 -11.81
N TYR A 629 -7.91 1.16 -11.89
CA TYR A 629 -8.76 1.14 -13.08
C TYR A 629 -9.99 2.04 -12.97
N PHE A 630 -10.68 2.18 -14.10
CA PHE A 630 -12.09 2.56 -14.15
C PHE A 630 -12.90 1.40 -14.72
N ILE A 631 -14.04 1.13 -14.11
CA ILE A 631 -14.97 0.10 -14.59
C ILE A 631 -16.30 0.73 -14.96
N SER A 632 -17.01 0.10 -15.90
CA SER A 632 -18.32 0.56 -16.33
C SER A 632 -19.27 -0.60 -16.63
N GLU A 633 -20.56 -0.30 -16.52
CA GLU A 633 -21.66 -1.19 -16.93
C GLU A 633 -22.80 -0.31 -17.45
N ASN A 634 -23.38 -0.70 -18.60
CA ASN A 634 -24.51 -0.01 -19.25
C ASN A 634 -24.31 1.51 -19.50
N GLU A 635 -23.07 1.92 -19.75
CA GLU A 635 -22.68 3.30 -20.04
C GLU A 635 -21.77 3.34 -21.28
N LYS A 636 -21.93 4.37 -22.11
CA LYS A 636 -20.93 4.71 -23.12
C LYS A 636 -19.85 5.56 -22.44
N ILE A 637 -18.62 5.07 -22.43
CA ILE A 637 -17.53 5.70 -21.69
C ILE A 637 -16.49 6.34 -22.61
N SER A 638 -16.01 7.52 -22.21
CA SER A 638 -15.01 8.30 -22.93
C SER A 638 -13.94 8.85 -21.98
N TYR A 639 -12.70 8.88 -22.45
CA TYR A 639 -11.58 9.59 -21.85
C TYR A 639 -11.21 10.77 -22.74
N ILE A 640 -10.99 11.94 -22.14
CA ILE A 640 -10.64 13.18 -22.83
C ILE A 640 -9.46 13.80 -22.09
N GLY A 641 -8.36 14.04 -22.79
CA GLY A 641 -7.19 14.63 -22.15
C GLY A 641 -5.91 14.46 -22.93
N LYS A 642 -4.78 14.53 -22.22
CA LYS A 642 -3.47 14.25 -22.80
C LYS A 642 -3.18 12.76 -22.89
N LYS A 643 -2.25 12.39 -23.77
CA LYS A 643 -1.70 11.04 -23.78
C LYS A 643 -0.83 10.86 -22.52
N SER A 644 -1.00 9.74 -21.83
CA SER A 644 -0.35 9.46 -20.56
C SER A 644 -0.08 7.97 -20.46
N GLU A 645 1.10 7.60 -19.96
CA GLU A 645 1.49 6.22 -19.62
C GLU A 645 0.88 5.78 -18.26
N ASN A 646 -0.06 6.57 -17.73
CA ASN A 646 -0.81 6.16 -16.56
C ASN A 646 -1.61 4.89 -16.87
N PHE A 647 -1.38 3.86 -16.07
CA PHE A 647 -2.00 2.55 -16.19
C PHE A 647 -3.54 2.59 -16.30
N ALA A 648 -4.20 3.52 -15.60
CA ALA A 648 -5.65 3.71 -15.66
C ALA A 648 -6.13 4.14 -17.06
N ILE A 649 -5.33 4.99 -17.74
CA ILE A 649 -5.63 5.55 -19.06
C ILE A 649 -5.28 4.53 -20.15
N GLU A 650 -4.15 3.85 -20.03
CA GLU A 650 -3.74 2.79 -20.97
C GLU A 650 -4.78 1.67 -21.04
N ASN A 651 -5.28 1.22 -19.89
CA ASN A 651 -6.24 0.11 -19.78
C ASN A 651 -7.70 0.55 -19.87
N PHE A 652 -7.98 1.85 -20.08
CA PHE A 652 -9.34 2.36 -20.23
C PHE A 652 -10.00 1.78 -21.49
N GLN A 653 -11.16 1.15 -21.31
CA GLN A 653 -11.87 0.41 -22.37
C GLN A 653 -12.74 1.30 -23.27
N GLY A 654 -12.94 2.57 -22.89
CA GLY A 654 -13.78 3.52 -23.62
C GLY A 654 -13.06 4.21 -24.78
N LYS A 655 -13.79 5.10 -25.47
CA LYS A 655 -13.20 5.96 -26.51
C LYS A 655 -12.20 6.91 -25.87
N LYS A 656 -11.03 7.09 -26.50
CA LYS A 656 -9.98 8.00 -26.01
C LYS A 656 -9.82 9.15 -27.01
N TYR A 657 -9.94 10.37 -26.51
CA TYR A 657 -9.76 11.59 -27.28
C TYR A 657 -8.53 12.31 -26.73
N PHE A 658 -7.46 12.34 -27.52
CA PHE A 658 -6.22 13.00 -27.18
C PHE A 658 -6.13 14.34 -27.89
N PHE A 659 -5.80 15.39 -27.15
CA PHE A 659 -5.54 16.72 -27.69
C PHE A 659 -4.06 17.06 -27.57
N ASP A 660 -3.40 17.31 -28.69
CA ASP A 660 -1.96 17.58 -28.74
C ASP A 660 -1.58 18.85 -27.96
N GLU A 661 -2.47 19.85 -27.96
CA GLU A 661 -2.34 21.09 -27.19
C GLU A 661 -2.22 20.85 -25.66
N LEU A 662 -2.76 19.73 -25.16
CA LEU A 662 -2.74 19.38 -23.75
C LEU A 662 -1.50 18.58 -23.33
N ALA A 663 -0.64 18.16 -24.26
CA ALA A 663 0.50 17.30 -23.97
C ALA A 663 1.43 17.86 -22.87
N ASN A 664 1.72 19.16 -22.93
CA ASN A 664 2.55 19.88 -21.97
C ASN A 664 1.74 20.70 -20.95
N THR A 665 0.42 20.57 -20.96
CA THR A 665 -0.45 21.30 -20.04
C THR A 665 -0.52 20.56 -18.71
N GLU A 666 -0.14 21.24 -17.62
CA GLU A 666 -0.21 20.67 -16.27
C GLU A 666 -1.64 20.66 -15.72
N ALA A 667 -2.39 21.74 -15.95
CA ALA A 667 -3.76 21.88 -15.49
C ALA A 667 -4.59 22.81 -16.38
N ILE A 668 -5.90 22.63 -16.33
CA ILE A 668 -6.91 23.37 -17.10
C ILE A 668 -8.02 23.86 -16.17
N THR A 669 -8.67 24.97 -16.56
CA THR A 669 -9.89 25.48 -15.91
C THR A 669 -11.15 25.12 -16.71
N GLY A 670 -11.01 24.61 -17.92
CA GLY A 670 -12.11 24.20 -18.80
C GLY A 670 -11.60 23.51 -20.06
N ILE A 671 -12.51 22.89 -20.80
CA ILE A 671 -12.20 22.17 -22.03
C ILE A 671 -13.41 22.13 -22.96
N ASN A 672 -13.16 22.22 -24.27
CA ASN A 672 -14.16 21.91 -25.28
C ASN A 672 -14.20 20.39 -25.50
N LEU A 673 -15.40 19.81 -25.46
CA LEU A 673 -15.60 18.39 -25.72
C LEU A 673 -15.45 18.12 -27.22
N PRO A 674 -14.93 16.94 -27.63
CA PRO A 674 -14.68 16.62 -29.03
C PRO A 674 -15.97 16.55 -29.87
N HIS A 675 -17.11 16.32 -29.21
CA HIS A 675 -18.45 16.47 -29.75
C HIS A 675 -19.40 16.72 -28.58
N PRO A 676 -20.66 17.14 -28.81
CA PRO A 676 -21.66 17.23 -27.75
C PRO A 676 -21.89 15.88 -27.07
N MET A 677 -21.87 15.84 -25.74
CA MET A 677 -21.96 14.61 -24.93
C MET A 677 -23.05 14.74 -23.85
N LYS A 678 -23.76 13.66 -23.57
CA LYS A 678 -24.79 13.61 -22.51
C LYS A 678 -24.17 13.06 -21.22
N ILE A 679 -23.69 13.96 -20.37
CA ILE A 679 -22.91 13.59 -19.19
C ILE A 679 -23.82 13.00 -18.09
N GLU A 680 -23.54 11.76 -17.68
CA GLU A 680 -24.13 11.11 -16.51
C GLU A 680 -23.13 11.01 -15.36
N TYR A 681 -21.94 10.49 -15.65
CA TYR A 681 -20.83 10.40 -14.69
C TYR A 681 -19.64 11.21 -15.20
N LEU A 682 -18.96 11.91 -14.30
CA LEU A 682 -17.75 12.66 -14.62
C LEU A 682 -16.73 12.54 -13.49
N TYR A 683 -15.47 12.26 -13.83
CA TYR A 683 -14.37 12.19 -12.87
C TYR A 683 -13.17 12.97 -13.39
N VAL A 684 -12.54 13.73 -12.50
CA VAL A 684 -11.31 14.48 -12.77
C VAL A 684 -10.40 14.46 -11.53
N LYS A 685 -9.11 14.70 -11.75
CA LYS A 685 -8.15 14.98 -10.66
C LYS A 685 -7.92 16.48 -10.57
N ARG A 686 -8.02 17.04 -9.37
CA ARG A 686 -7.67 18.45 -9.10
C ARG A 686 -6.16 18.65 -9.20
N ALA A 687 -5.73 19.86 -9.52
CA ALA A 687 -4.30 20.20 -9.58
C ALA A 687 -3.63 20.09 -8.21
N ARG A 688 -4.36 20.41 -7.13
CA ARG A 688 -3.92 20.25 -5.74
C ARG A 688 -4.46 18.97 -5.12
N ASP A 689 -3.62 18.24 -4.40
CA ASP A 689 -4.01 16.99 -3.74
C ASP A 689 -5.01 17.24 -2.60
N TYR A 690 -4.88 18.35 -1.88
CA TYR A 690 -5.79 18.75 -0.80
C TYR A 690 -6.34 20.16 -1.05
N ASN A 691 -7.64 20.35 -0.82
CA ASN A 691 -8.32 21.65 -0.95
C ASN A 691 -9.32 21.85 0.18
N PHE A 692 -9.59 23.12 0.50
CA PHE A 692 -10.55 23.48 1.55
C PHE A 692 -12.00 23.50 1.05
N GLY A 693 -12.21 23.94 -0.19
CA GLY A 693 -13.53 24.00 -0.84
C GLY A 693 -13.80 22.83 -1.80
N LYS A 694 -15.07 22.68 -2.18
CA LYS A 694 -15.49 21.75 -3.24
C LYS A 694 -15.28 22.34 -4.63
N THR A 695 -15.10 21.46 -5.60
CA THR A 695 -15.14 21.81 -7.03
C THR A 695 -16.57 21.69 -7.56
N ARG A 696 -16.95 22.63 -8.43
CA ARG A 696 -18.19 22.65 -9.20
C ARG A 696 -17.84 22.59 -10.69
N VAL A 697 -18.57 21.76 -11.43
CA VAL A 697 -18.51 21.65 -12.89
C VAL A 697 -19.68 22.40 -13.49
N ILE A 698 -19.39 23.28 -14.44
CA ILE A 698 -20.38 23.99 -15.25
C ILE A 698 -20.24 23.50 -16.69
N GLY A 699 -21.34 23.07 -17.31
CA GLY A 699 -21.37 22.64 -18.69
C GLY A 699 -22.23 23.57 -19.55
N TYR A 700 -21.74 23.84 -20.76
CA TYR A 700 -22.39 24.69 -21.76
C TYR A 700 -22.74 23.91 -23.02
N ASN A 701 -23.85 24.24 -23.66
CA ASN A 701 -24.22 23.68 -24.97
C ASN A 701 -23.49 24.40 -26.12
N GLN A 702 -23.74 24.01 -27.37
CA GLN A 702 -23.14 24.65 -28.56
C GLN A 702 -23.48 26.14 -28.71
N LYS A 703 -24.60 26.59 -28.14
CA LYS A 703 -25.03 28.00 -28.15
C LYS A 703 -24.37 28.83 -27.04
N GLY A 704 -23.56 28.20 -26.19
CA GLY A 704 -22.94 28.86 -25.03
C GLY A 704 -23.85 28.99 -23.81
N GLU A 705 -25.04 28.38 -23.82
CA GLU A 705 -25.98 28.42 -22.70
C GLU A 705 -25.57 27.40 -21.63
N ARG A 706 -25.68 27.78 -20.36
CA ARG A 706 -25.41 26.89 -19.22
C ARG A 706 -26.50 25.81 -19.12
N VAL A 707 -26.11 24.55 -19.29
CA VAL A 707 -27.02 23.39 -19.28
C VAL A 707 -26.68 22.33 -18.23
N LEU A 708 -25.53 22.47 -17.55
CA LEU A 708 -25.09 21.56 -16.50
C LEU A 708 -24.46 22.36 -15.34
N ASP A 709 -24.81 21.98 -14.11
CA ASP A 709 -24.21 22.49 -12.87
C ASP A 709 -24.13 21.35 -11.85
N LEU A 710 -22.92 20.83 -11.63
CA LEU A 710 -22.69 19.71 -10.72
C LEU A 710 -21.69 20.08 -9.65
N LEU A 711 -22.08 19.93 -8.39
CA LEU A 711 -21.15 20.01 -7.26
C LEU A 711 -20.50 18.65 -7.01
N GLN A 712 -19.22 18.66 -6.64
CA GLN A 712 -18.46 17.47 -6.25
C GLN A 712 -19.21 16.63 -5.19
N LEU A 713 -19.29 15.32 -5.44
CA LEU A 713 -19.94 14.35 -4.56
C LEU A 713 -19.13 14.07 -3.29
N ASN A 714 -17.83 13.87 -3.45
CA ASN A 714 -16.92 13.48 -2.38
C ASN A 714 -16.63 14.66 -1.44
N LYS A 715 -15.87 14.39 -0.38
CA LYS A 715 -15.39 15.44 0.53
C LYS A 715 -14.43 16.40 -0.17
N SER A 716 -14.44 17.67 0.23
CA SER A 716 -13.57 18.71 -0.34
C SER A 716 -12.08 18.39 -0.24
N GLU A 717 -11.67 17.54 0.70
CA GLU A 717 -10.26 17.15 0.86
C GLU A 717 -9.72 16.27 -0.30
N LYS A 718 -10.59 15.55 -1.04
CA LYS A 718 -10.19 14.52 -2.04
C LYS A 718 -9.60 15.10 -3.33
N ALA A 719 -8.39 14.70 -3.71
CA ALA A 719 -7.71 15.09 -4.95
C ALA A 719 -8.51 14.71 -6.21
N TYR A 720 -8.98 13.46 -6.28
CA TYR A 720 -9.88 13.00 -7.32
C TYR A 720 -11.33 13.25 -6.91
N VAL A 721 -12.10 13.80 -7.84
CA VAL A 721 -13.46 14.26 -7.58
C VAL A 721 -14.41 13.65 -8.59
N GLY A 722 -15.54 13.16 -8.10
CA GLY A 722 -16.62 12.61 -8.91
C GLY A 722 -17.85 13.50 -8.91
N PHE A 723 -18.58 13.45 -10.02
CA PHE A 723 -19.84 14.13 -10.25
C PHE A 723 -20.84 13.14 -10.85
N HIS A 724 -22.11 13.27 -10.46
CA HIS A 724 -23.20 12.47 -10.99
C HIS A 724 -24.37 13.40 -11.33
N ASN A 725 -24.75 13.42 -12.60
CA ASN A 725 -25.87 14.21 -13.09
C ASN A 725 -27.17 13.43 -12.85
N THR A 726 -27.99 13.83 -11.89
CA THR A 726 -29.33 13.23 -11.69
C THR A 726 -30.43 13.94 -12.46
N GLY A 727 -30.12 15.03 -13.16
CA GLY A 727 -31.07 15.84 -13.92
C GLY A 727 -31.24 15.38 -15.38
N LEU A 728 -31.84 16.25 -16.19
CA LEU A 728 -32.03 16.05 -17.63
C LEU A 728 -30.68 15.89 -18.35
N LYS A 729 -30.59 14.88 -19.20
CA LYS A 729 -29.38 14.54 -19.97
C LYS A 729 -29.31 15.37 -21.25
N VAL A 730 -29.00 16.65 -21.08
CA VAL A 730 -28.79 17.59 -22.19
C VAL A 730 -27.37 17.45 -22.73
N GLU A 731 -27.18 17.76 -24.01
CA GLU A 731 -25.88 17.74 -24.65
C GLU A 731 -25.00 18.91 -24.17
N VAL A 732 -23.82 18.57 -23.68
CA VAL A 732 -22.77 19.50 -23.24
C VAL A 732 -21.69 19.53 -24.30
N SER A 733 -21.19 20.71 -24.66
CA SER A 733 -20.10 20.91 -25.63
C SER A 733 -18.85 21.52 -25.01
N ARG A 734 -18.97 22.21 -23.87
CA ARG A 734 -17.84 22.77 -23.14
C ARG A 734 -18.01 22.58 -21.64
N LEU A 735 -16.92 22.26 -20.94
CA LEU A 735 -16.85 22.19 -19.49
C LEU A 735 -16.00 23.31 -18.93
N GLU A 736 -16.40 23.81 -17.75
CA GLU A 736 -15.66 24.76 -16.93
C GLU A 736 -15.66 24.28 -15.49
N PHE A 737 -14.50 24.42 -14.83
CA PHE A 737 -14.26 24.02 -13.47
C PHE A 737 -14.10 25.27 -12.60
N VAL A 738 -14.94 25.37 -11.58
CA VAL A 738 -14.90 26.47 -10.61
C VAL A 738 -14.97 25.92 -9.18
N THR A 739 -14.65 26.75 -8.19
CA THR A 739 -14.94 26.44 -6.79
C THR A 739 -16.45 26.55 -6.51
N GLU A 740 -16.87 26.11 -5.33
CA GLU A 740 -18.25 26.30 -4.85
C GLU A 740 -18.70 27.78 -4.84
N ASP A 741 -17.73 28.70 -4.71
CA ASP A 741 -17.92 30.15 -4.73
C ASP A 741 -17.73 30.78 -6.13
N ASN A 742 -17.68 29.96 -7.19
CA ASN A 742 -17.48 30.36 -8.58
C ASN A 742 -16.11 31.01 -8.90
N ASN A 743 -15.08 30.78 -8.09
CA ASN A 743 -13.71 31.17 -8.44
C ASN A 743 -13.09 30.15 -9.40
N ARG A 744 -12.11 30.57 -10.21
CA ARG A 744 -11.37 29.64 -11.09
C ARG A 744 -10.72 28.53 -10.26
N THR A 745 -10.81 27.30 -10.74
CA THR A 745 -10.08 26.17 -10.15
C THR A 745 -9.46 25.30 -11.23
N TYR A 746 -8.35 24.66 -10.89
CA TYR A 746 -7.51 23.94 -11.83
C TYR A 746 -7.64 22.43 -11.61
N VAL A 747 -7.85 21.72 -12.71
CA VAL A 747 -7.86 20.24 -12.75
C VAL A 747 -6.82 19.76 -13.74
N MET A 748 -6.30 18.55 -13.52
CA MET A 748 -5.44 17.91 -14.51
C MET A 748 -6.24 17.65 -15.81
N PRO A 749 -5.62 17.76 -17.00
CA PRO A 749 -6.28 17.51 -18.28
C PRO A 749 -6.48 16.01 -18.53
N GLU A 750 -7.21 15.34 -17.63
CA GLU A 750 -7.53 13.93 -17.64
C GLU A 750 -8.98 13.78 -17.13
N ILE A 751 -9.92 13.64 -18.06
CA ILE A 751 -11.36 13.64 -17.76
C ILE A 751 -11.98 12.32 -18.21
N PHE A 752 -12.68 11.66 -17.30
CA PHE A 752 -13.41 10.42 -17.56
C PHE A 752 -14.91 10.71 -17.54
N ILE A 753 -15.62 10.35 -18.62
CA ILE A 753 -17.04 10.62 -18.81
C ILE A 753 -17.80 9.32 -19.06
N GLY A 754 -18.94 9.15 -18.38
CA GLY A 754 -19.98 8.16 -18.70
C GLY A 754 -21.22 8.85 -19.26
N GLU A 755 -21.71 8.34 -20.39
CA GLU A 755 -22.94 8.76 -21.04
C GLU A 755 -23.99 7.62 -21.00
N PRO A 756 -25.28 7.94 -20.78
CA PRO A 756 -26.33 6.93 -20.80
C PRO A 756 -26.40 6.25 -22.17
N LEU A 757 -26.55 4.93 -22.16
CA LEU A 757 -26.95 4.21 -23.37
C LEU A 757 -28.38 4.62 -23.77
N LYS A 758 -28.63 4.65 -25.09
CA LYS A 758 -29.93 5.02 -25.67
C LYS A 758 -31.05 4.11 -25.21
#